data_AF-A0A9X3GBG8-F1
#
_entry.id   AF-A0A9X3GBG8-F1
#
_cell.length_a   1.000
_cell.length_b   1.000
_cell.length_c   1.000
_cell.angle_alpha   90.00
_cell.angle_beta   90.00
_cell.angle_gamma   90.00
#
_symmetry.space_group_name_H-M   'P 1'
#
loop_
_entity.id
_entity.type
_entity.pdbx_description
1 polymer ?
#
loop_
_entity_poly.entity_id
_entity_poly.type
_entity_poly.pdbx_seq_one_letter_code
_entity_poly.pdbx_strand_id
1 'polypeptide(L)'
;MAFSPEDAAEYRKRVLTPFKNQRLPELQAGLRELKNDPKVKVPSALDIVDLYDVFTVGSDAAAAAQVAGVSDVFNKSHTNKSFNKIGPTLTDLHQLLAERNPDLSTAAFWQARLGERSSRGRQRLTEFVEVVRAEAGVLGLVTKPKLEELARGVGIGGSVPLEEIEAAVQAAGIDVVAPVTPPPTAVPAAVLKELGTTSCASIVDAIFLQAPPAGFRVLDGFAGAGGERLSLAMVVASREITEKRSSNDNENGAIKKALGVLGALSDDRTLEQVVQAWFIEVGRQAAQIEPALALALKRLTDTRLDRRDAARILTLFAGGQSKAGFPEVQQRVAAGELKDARRLFEALCDAAGGSVTDVRTEAQKTLEGAERRVAELRTRAQTAVETGDLATAAQALNEALTICTDDDSLAEMQAALPPAAPLNLVVTTAEDGRTVQVTWEPGFGSTADVHYVVVCRAGTAPKNAHDGTVVAKDVAATRFDHRSPELATQLYYGVAATRGAGFSPVVSRTITVLPPVRDVRVDADPDSVALSWNPPAGARAVRVVQVGPDGRQTELKPNSHGSVSSVGLTTGATYTYLLTALYATAAGELAAQPCRVTGTPRGQVKPVPFVNVRLRSASSGDTELEVTWAPVTGFDVEIWHTAGKPRWSYGSRVPMDEIAAEAVRLTGASAGGGRREGVRGVVAPGLRHYVAVTRDGDSGVIGQSNEVGVCPRLSDVTAERFHDVVLLSWPWPGEAFDVQASWEGPRPGERRISRPQYAAEGGLRIATGTGRTRVRLQTVPASGEEIWSSPETVVEVDGAAPGVRYTTSWHKRLLRPPGAVTLTFACEERPSAVPVVVVGQAGQIMPYAKDSGVVLAEETLDLSTGTASLTVELRGLGPAFWVRAFSQRPSEHRLIDPPTRDLRGA
;
A
#
# COMPACT_ATOMS: atom_id res chain seq x y z
N MET A 1 -13.43 -18.22 35.78
CA MET A 1 -12.47 -17.55 34.86
C MET A 1 -13.29 -16.81 33.83
N ALA A 2 -13.06 -15.51 33.63
CA ALA A 2 -13.67 -14.78 32.52
C ALA A 2 -12.99 -15.21 31.20
N PHE A 3 -13.70 -15.19 30.08
CA PHE A 3 -13.10 -15.38 28.75
C PHE A 3 -11.90 -14.46 28.60
N SER A 4 -10.75 -15.00 28.22
CA SER A 4 -9.61 -14.18 27.84
C SER A 4 -9.94 -13.40 26.55
N PRO A 5 -9.20 -12.32 26.25
CA PRO A 5 -9.36 -11.61 24.98
C PRO A 5 -9.18 -12.52 23.75
N GLU A 6 -8.33 -13.55 23.85
CA GLU A 6 -8.09 -14.54 22.80
C GLU A 6 -9.30 -15.46 22.64
N ASP A 7 -9.87 -15.97 23.74
CA ASP A 7 -11.08 -16.80 23.74
C ASP A 7 -12.27 -16.04 23.14
N ALA A 8 -12.43 -14.76 23.48
CA ALA A 8 -13.47 -13.91 22.94
C ALA A 8 -13.31 -13.63 21.43
N ALA A 9 -12.07 -13.58 20.93
CA ALA A 9 -11.80 -13.43 19.50
C ALA A 9 -12.09 -14.74 18.75
N GLU A 10 -11.65 -15.87 19.29
CA GLU A 10 -11.90 -17.20 18.71
C GLU A 10 -13.40 -17.51 18.68
N TYR A 11 -14.12 -17.28 19.78
CA TYR A 11 -15.56 -17.48 19.87
C TYR A 11 -16.33 -16.65 18.82
N ARG A 12 -15.96 -15.36 18.63
CA ARG A 12 -16.57 -14.53 17.57
C ARG A 12 -16.33 -15.10 16.18
N LYS A 13 -15.13 -15.61 15.92
CA LYS A 13 -14.75 -16.18 14.62
C LYS A 13 -15.45 -17.52 14.37
N ARG A 14 -15.44 -18.43 15.34
CA ARG A 14 -15.94 -19.79 15.23
C ARG A 14 -17.46 -19.87 15.34
N VAL A 15 -18.05 -19.15 16.31
CA VAL A 15 -19.46 -19.29 16.68
C VAL A 15 -20.31 -18.17 16.11
N LEU A 16 -19.97 -16.90 16.36
CA LEU A 16 -20.85 -15.78 15.94
C LEU A 16 -20.79 -15.47 14.44
N THR A 17 -19.68 -15.76 13.75
CA THR A 17 -19.55 -15.51 12.31
C THR A 17 -20.56 -16.34 11.49
N PRO A 18 -20.74 -17.65 11.74
CA PRO A 18 -21.84 -18.43 11.14
C PRO A 18 -23.22 -17.84 11.42
N PHE A 19 -23.52 -17.43 12.66
CA PHE A 19 -24.80 -16.82 13.04
C PHE A 19 -25.06 -15.47 12.39
N LYS A 20 -24.01 -14.70 12.13
CA LYS A 20 -24.12 -13.45 11.38
C LYS A 20 -24.44 -13.70 9.90
N ASN A 21 -23.82 -14.70 9.28
CA ASN A 21 -23.82 -14.86 7.83
C ASN A 21 -24.92 -15.81 7.34
N GLN A 22 -24.96 -17.04 7.86
CA GLN A 22 -25.78 -18.13 7.34
C GLN A 22 -26.92 -18.51 8.30
N ARG A 23 -26.67 -18.44 9.62
CA ARG A 23 -27.61 -18.89 10.66
C ARG A 23 -28.39 -17.76 11.34
N LEU A 24 -28.43 -16.58 10.72
CA LEU A 24 -29.20 -15.44 11.24
C LEU A 24 -30.70 -15.73 11.38
N PRO A 25 -31.35 -16.46 10.44
CA PRO A 25 -32.75 -16.83 10.59
C PRO A 25 -33.03 -17.69 11.84
N GLU A 26 -32.12 -18.60 12.22
CA GLU A 26 -32.25 -19.43 13.43
C GLU A 26 -32.24 -18.56 14.69
N LEU A 27 -31.30 -17.61 14.77
CA LEU A 27 -31.19 -16.70 15.90
C LEU A 27 -32.45 -15.83 16.06
N GLN A 28 -32.98 -15.32 14.94
CA GLN A 28 -34.21 -14.52 14.93
C GLN A 28 -35.46 -15.36 15.25
N ALA A 29 -35.52 -16.60 14.75
CA ALA A 29 -36.61 -17.53 15.02
C ALA A 29 -36.63 -17.96 16.49
N GLY A 30 -35.47 -18.29 17.06
CA GLY A 30 -35.35 -18.64 18.49
C GLY A 30 -35.73 -17.49 19.41
N LEU A 31 -35.33 -16.26 19.08
CA LEU A 31 -35.77 -15.08 19.85
C LEU A 31 -37.27 -14.85 19.72
N ARG A 32 -37.84 -15.03 18.53
CA ARG A 32 -39.28 -14.89 18.29
C ARG A 32 -40.08 -15.94 19.05
N GLU A 33 -39.63 -17.19 19.08
CA GLU A 33 -40.24 -18.29 19.84
C GLU A 33 -40.30 -17.95 21.33
N LEU A 34 -39.19 -17.49 21.91
CA LEU A 34 -39.15 -17.04 23.29
C LEU A 34 -40.07 -15.83 23.52
N LYS A 35 -40.05 -14.80 22.66
CA LYS A 35 -40.91 -13.61 22.83
C LYS A 35 -42.40 -13.92 22.70
N ASN A 36 -42.78 -14.88 21.85
CA ASN A 36 -44.18 -15.17 21.55
C ASN A 36 -44.84 -16.11 22.58
N ASP A 37 -44.10 -17.01 23.21
CA ASP A 37 -44.65 -17.92 24.22
C ASP A 37 -43.84 -17.86 25.53
N PRO A 38 -44.40 -17.30 26.61
CA PRO A 38 -43.78 -17.26 27.94
C PRO A 38 -43.49 -18.64 28.55
N LYS A 39 -44.16 -19.71 28.11
CA LYS A 39 -43.96 -21.07 28.62
C LYS A 39 -42.74 -21.77 28.03
N VAL A 40 -42.25 -21.30 26.88
CA VAL A 40 -41.06 -21.87 26.24
C VAL A 40 -39.82 -21.47 27.04
N LYS A 41 -39.19 -22.45 27.68
CA LYS A 41 -37.96 -22.23 28.46
C LYS A 41 -36.71 -22.15 27.58
N VAL A 42 -36.62 -22.99 26.55
CA VAL A 42 -35.50 -23.04 25.59
C VAL A 42 -36.09 -23.13 24.19
N PRO A 43 -35.62 -22.31 23.23
CA PRO A 43 -36.16 -22.31 21.88
C PRO A 43 -35.79 -23.60 21.15
N SER A 44 -36.75 -24.16 20.41
CA SER A 44 -36.54 -25.31 19.54
C SER A 44 -35.92 -24.92 18.20
N ALA A 45 -36.14 -23.69 17.74
CA ALA A 45 -35.62 -23.16 16.48
C ALA A 45 -34.12 -22.78 16.51
N LEU A 46 -33.47 -22.88 17.68
CA LEU A 46 -32.07 -22.50 17.89
C LEU A 46 -31.38 -23.49 18.83
N ASP A 47 -30.29 -24.12 18.38
CA ASP A 47 -29.47 -24.95 19.26
C ASP A 47 -28.61 -24.07 20.17
N ILE A 48 -29.06 -23.90 21.42
CA ILE A 48 -28.34 -23.11 22.42
C ILE A 48 -27.00 -23.74 22.81
N VAL A 49 -26.78 -25.04 22.58
CA VAL A 49 -25.49 -25.70 22.83
C VAL A 49 -24.43 -25.18 21.85
N ASP A 50 -24.79 -24.98 20.58
CA ASP A 50 -23.92 -24.35 19.58
C ASP A 50 -23.67 -22.88 19.90
N LEU A 51 -24.73 -22.14 20.27
CA LEU A 51 -24.62 -20.72 20.53
C LEU A 51 -23.76 -20.44 21.77
N TYR A 52 -23.87 -21.22 22.84
CA TYR A 52 -23.03 -21.05 24.03
C TYR A 52 -21.71 -21.83 23.96
N ASP A 53 -21.49 -22.60 22.88
CA ASP A 53 -20.25 -23.33 22.62
C ASP A 53 -19.93 -24.34 23.74
N VAL A 54 -20.95 -25.09 24.19
CA VAL A 54 -20.88 -26.02 25.32
C VAL A 54 -20.90 -27.46 24.82
N PHE A 55 -19.77 -28.01 24.38
CA PHE A 55 -19.71 -29.40 23.87
C PHE A 55 -19.37 -30.44 24.95
N THR A 56 -18.80 -30.02 26.08
CA THR A 56 -18.49 -30.86 27.24
C THR A 56 -18.71 -30.09 28.53
N VAL A 57 -19.22 -30.74 29.57
CA VAL A 57 -19.53 -30.08 30.85
C VAL A 57 -18.82 -30.82 31.98
N GLY A 58 -17.75 -30.21 32.51
CA GLY A 58 -16.93 -30.80 33.57
C GLY A 58 -17.38 -30.49 35.00
N SER A 59 -17.99 -29.32 35.25
CA SER A 59 -18.50 -28.90 36.58
C SER A 59 -19.38 -27.65 36.48
N ASP A 60 -20.15 -27.34 37.55
CA ASP A 60 -20.95 -26.10 37.63
C ASP A 60 -20.09 -24.84 37.49
N ALA A 61 -18.86 -24.86 38.03
CA ALA A 61 -17.93 -23.74 37.91
C ALA A 61 -17.51 -23.50 36.45
N ALA A 62 -17.34 -24.56 35.66
CA ALA A 62 -17.02 -24.45 34.24
C ALA A 62 -18.22 -23.95 33.42
N ALA A 63 -19.43 -24.45 33.70
CA ALA A 63 -20.66 -23.99 33.06
C ALA A 63 -20.93 -22.49 33.34
N ALA A 64 -20.79 -22.07 34.60
CA ALA A 64 -20.97 -20.66 34.99
C ALA A 64 -19.94 -19.75 34.32
N ALA A 65 -18.68 -20.19 34.23
CA ALA A 65 -17.62 -19.44 33.55
C ALA A 65 -17.89 -19.26 32.05
N GLN A 66 -18.34 -20.33 31.37
CA GLN A 66 -18.68 -20.30 29.95
C GLN A 66 -19.86 -19.37 29.67
N VAL A 67 -20.95 -19.48 30.43
CA VAL A 67 -22.13 -18.64 30.28
C VAL A 67 -21.81 -17.17 30.53
N ALA A 68 -21.02 -16.87 31.57
CA ALA A 68 -20.58 -15.50 31.85
C ALA A 68 -19.68 -14.93 30.75
N GLY A 69 -18.76 -15.73 30.21
CA GLY A 69 -17.90 -15.34 29.10
C GLY A 69 -18.66 -15.04 27.80
N VAL A 70 -19.60 -15.90 27.44
CA VAL A 70 -20.48 -15.71 26.28
C VAL A 70 -21.37 -14.46 26.45
N SER A 71 -21.94 -14.26 27.65
CA SER A 71 -22.73 -13.07 27.97
C SER A 71 -21.93 -11.77 27.82
N ASP A 72 -20.68 -11.75 28.30
CA ASP A 72 -19.77 -10.61 28.11
C ASP A 72 -19.48 -10.34 26.63
N VAL A 73 -19.28 -11.38 25.81
CA VAL A 73 -19.13 -11.22 24.37
C VAL A 73 -20.40 -10.67 23.71
N PHE A 74 -21.59 -11.11 24.12
CA PHE A 74 -22.85 -10.58 23.60
C PHE A 74 -23.01 -9.11 23.93
N ASN A 75 -22.76 -8.72 25.18
CA ASN A 75 -22.82 -7.32 25.62
C ASN A 75 -21.81 -6.44 24.87
N LYS A 76 -20.61 -6.96 24.58
CA LYS A 76 -19.59 -6.23 23.79
C LYS A 76 -19.84 -6.27 22.28
N SER A 77 -20.81 -7.05 21.80
CA SER A 77 -21.10 -7.14 20.36
C SER A 77 -21.74 -5.88 19.80
N HIS A 78 -22.39 -5.06 20.64
CA HIS A 78 -22.97 -3.76 20.26
C HIS A 78 -21.92 -2.75 19.76
N THR A 79 -20.72 -2.77 20.34
CA THR A 79 -19.61 -1.86 19.98
C THR A 79 -18.66 -2.46 18.94
N ASN A 80 -18.82 -3.75 18.61
CA ASN A 80 -18.00 -4.42 17.60
C ASN A 80 -18.54 -4.18 16.18
N LYS A 81 -17.75 -3.53 15.32
CA LYS A 81 -18.14 -3.20 13.93
C LYS A 81 -18.65 -4.39 13.12
N SER A 82 -18.17 -5.60 13.40
CA SER A 82 -18.56 -6.80 12.66
C SER A 82 -19.87 -7.42 13.14
N PHE A 83 -20.27 -7.20 14.41
CA PHE A 83 -21.39 -7.90 15.04
C PHE A 83 -22.47 -6.98 15.62
N ASN A 84 -22.30 -5.65 15.52
CA ASN A 84 -23.25 -4.66 16.03
C ASN A 84 -24.71 -4.87 15.57
N LYS A 85 -24.92 -5.34 14.33
CA LYS A 85 -26.25 -5.62 13.78
C LYS A 85 -26.99 -6.75 14.49
N ILE A 86 -26.27 -7.72 15.06
CA ILE A 86 -26.88 -8.87 15.78
C ILE A 86 -26.76 -8.76 17.30
N GLY A 87 -25.97 -7.80 17.82
CA GLY A 87 -25.76 -7.57 19.25
C GLY A 87 -27.06 -7.45 20.07
N PRO A 88 -28.07 -6.66 19.63
CA PRO A 88 -29.35 -6.59 20.32
C PRO A 88 -30.08 -7.94 20.40
N THR A 89 -30.11 -8.69 19.30
CA THR A 89 -30.75 -10.02 19.26
C THR A 89 -30.07 -11.00 20.21
N LEU A 90 -28.73 -11.00 20.26
CA LEU A 90 -27.97 -11.87 21.18
C LEU A 90 -28.21 -11.53 22.65
N THR A 91 -28.26 -10.23 22.97
CA THR A 91 -28.48 -9.75 24.34
C THR A 91 -29.89 -10.06 24.82
N ASP A 92 -30.91 -9.76 24.02
CA ASP A 92 -32.32 -10.08 24.32
C ASP A 92 -32.53 -11.58 24.50
N LEU A 93 -31.90 -12.40 23.65
CA LEU A 93 -32.00 -13.86 23.72
C LEU A 93 -31.36 -14.38 25.03
N HIS A 94 -30.15 -13.93 25.36
CA HIS A 94 -29.48 -14.33 26.59
C HIS A 94 -30.27 -13.92 27.83
N GLN A 95 -30.82 -12.70 27.85
CA GLN A 95 -31.66 -12.23 28.94
C GLN A 95 -32.89 -13.11 29.14
N LEU A 96 -33.64 -13.39 28.08
CA LEU A 96 -34.83 -14.25 28.16
C LEU A 96 -34.48 -15.69 28.57
N LEU A 97 -33.35 -16.22 28.10
CA LEU A 97 -32.87 -17.55 28.50
C LEU A 97 -32.50 -17.59 29.98
N ALA A 98 -31.80 -16.57 30.49
CA ALA A 98 -31.41 -16.47 31.89
C ALA A 98 -32.61 -16.28 32.83
N GLU A 99 -33.60 -15.46 32.41
CA GLU A 99 -34.84 -15.24 33.17
C GLU A 99 -35.68 -16.53 33.30
N ARG A 100 -35.73 -17.35 32.24
CA ARG A 100 -36.58 -18.56 32.19
C ARG A 100 -35.90 -19.82 32.70
N ASN A 101 -34.58 -19.81 32.79
CA ASN A 101 -33.77 -20.95 33.24
C ASN A 101 -32.80 -20.47 34.33
N PRO A 102 -33.23 -20.41 35.59
CA PRO A 102 -32.36 -20.02 36.71
C PRO A 102 -31.12 -20.93 36.87
N ASP A 103 -31.18 -22.13 36.33
CA ASP A 103 -30.15 -23.16 36.30
C ASP A 103 -29.25 -23.09 35.04
N LEU A 104 -29.39 -22.07 34.18
CA LEU A 104 -28.61 -21.90 32.94
C LEU A 104 -27.09 -21.97 33.15
N SER A 105 -26.59 -21.59 34.33
CA SER A 105 -25.16 -21.62 34.69
C SER A 105 -24.70 -22.95 35.32
N THR A 106 -25.58 -23.94 35.46
CA THR A 106 -25.26 -25.22 36.10
C THR A 106 -24.84 -26.27 35.07
N ALA A 107 -24.02 -27.23 35.50
CA ALA A 107 -23.63 -28.36 34.69
C ALA A 107 -24.83 -29.24 34.32
N ALA A 108 -25.77 -29.42 35.25
CA ALA A 108 -26.95 -30.25 35.04
C ALA A 108 -27.82 -29.75 33.87
N PHE A 109 -28.02 -28.43 33.75
CA PHE A 109 -28.76 -27.83 32.65
C PHE A 109 -28.14 -28.17 31.28
N TRP A 110 -26.84 -27.96 31.14
CA TRP A 110 -26.14 -28.21 29.87
C TRP A 110 -25.97 -29.70 29.58
N GLN A 111 -25.78 -30.54 30.60
CA GLN A 111 -25.78 -32.01 30.43
C GLN A 111 -27.12 -32.53 29.93
N ALA A 112 -28.24 -31.99 30.44
CA ALA A 112 -29.57 -32.34 29.94
C ALA A 112 -29.72 -31.97 28.45
N ARG A 113 -29.27 -30.79 28.03
CA ARG A 113 -29.32 -30.34 26.62
C ARG A 113 -28.40 -31.14 25.70
N LEU A 114 -27.21 -31.49 26.17
CA LEU A 114 -26.31 -32.40 25.46
C LEU A 114 -26.91 -33.81 25.34
N GLY A 115 -27.60 -34.28 26.38
CA GLY A 115 -28.35 -35.54 26.36
C GLY A 115 -29.53 -35.52 25.38
N GLU A 116 -30.31 -34.44 25.35
CA GLU A 116 -31.41 -34.23 24.40
C GLU A 116 -30.89 -34.12 22.96
N ARG A 117 -29.77 -33.42 22.73
CA ARG A 117 -29.08 -33.36 21.43
C ARG A 117 -28.61 -34.74 20.99
N SER A 118 -27.96 -35.49 21.86
CA SER A 118 -27.45 -36.85 21.58
C SER A 118 -28.58 -37.85 21.33
N SER A 119 -29.72 -37.70 22.01
CA SER A 119 -30.88 -38.57 21.82
C SER A 119 -31.61 -38.25 20.53
N ARG A 120 -31.78 -36.96 20.18
CA ARG A 120 -32.28 -36.52 18.87
C ARG A 120 -31.35 -36.96 17.74
N GLY A 121 -30.03 -36.89 17.92
CA GLY A 121 -29.04 -37.37 16.96
C GLY A 121 -29.17 -38.87 16.70
N ARG A 122 -29.23 -39.69 17.75
CA ARG A 122 -29.43 -41.15 17.64
C ARG A 122 -30.78 -41.53 17.01
N GLN A 123 -31.85 -40.83 17.36
CA GLN A 123 -33.16 -41.05 16.76
C GLN A 123 -33.13 -40.73 15.26
N ARG A 124 -32.61 -39.57 14.88
CA ARG A 124 -32.45 -39.18 13.47
C ARG A 124 -31.55 -40.14 12.71
N LEU A 125 -30.50 -40.65 13.35
CA LEU A 125 -29.61 -41.64 12.74
C LEU A 125 -30.34 -42.97 12.48
N THR A 126 -31.19 -43.40 13.41
CA THR A 126 -32.03 -44.60 13.25
C THR A 126 -33.04 -44.41 12.11
N GLU A 127 -33.73 -43.27 12.07
CA GLU A 127 -34.65 -42.91 10.99
C GLU A 127 -33.93 -42.82 9.64
N PHE A 128 -32.71 -42.28 9.62
CA PHE A 128 -31.88 -42.20 8.44
C PHE A 128 -31.45 -43.58 7.91
N VAL A 129 -31.09 -44.52 8.79
CA VAL A 129 -30.75 -45.89 8.38
C VAL A 129 -31.90 -46.55 7.62
N GLU A 130 -33.16 -46.29 8.00
CA GLU A 130 -34.31 -46.82 7.24
C GLU A 130 -34.47 -46.15 5.87
N VAL A 131 -34.14 -44.86 5.73
CA VAL A 131 -34.07 -44.17 4.43
C VAL A 131 -32.99 -44.81 3.54
N VAL A 132 -31.81 -45.06 4.10
CA VAL A 132 -30.71 -45.71 3.36
C VAL A 132 -31.06 -47.15 3.00
N ARG A 133 -31.80 -47.87 3.87
CA ARG A 133 -32.29 -49.22 3.58
C ARG A 133 -33.25 -49.23 2.40
N ALA A 134 -34.16 -48.26 2.34
CA ALA A 134 -35.07 -48.11 1.21
C ALA A 134 -34.31 -47.84 -0.10
N GLU A 135 -33.28 -46.99 -0.07
CA GLU A 135 -32.43 -46.70 -1.22
C GLU A 135 -31.59 -47.92 -1.66
N ALA A 136 -30.91 -48.57 -0.71
CA ALA A 136 -30.07 -49.73 -0.98
C ALA A 136 -30.87 -50.89 -1.60
N GLY A 137 -32.15 -50.99 -1.23
CA GLY A 137 -33.13 -51.88 -1.84
C GLY A 137 -32.61 -53.31 -1.99
N VAL A 138 -32.76 -53.87 -3.20
CA VAL A 138 -32.33 -55.25 -3.51
C VAL A 138 -30.81 -55.40 -3.71
N LEU A 139 -30.10 -54.30 -3.95
CA LEU A 139 -28.65 -54.31 -4.12
C LEU A 139 -27.94 -54.47 -2.78
N GLY A 140 -28.56 -54.04 -1.68
CA GLY A 140 -28.04 -54.17 -0.32
C GLY A 140 -26.80 -53.31 -0.05
N LEU A 141 -26.54 -52.32 -0.90
CA LEU A 141 -25.38 -51.45 -0.80
C LEU A 141 -25.71 -50.02 -1.25
N VAL A 142 -24.88 -49.07 -0.83
CA VAL A 142 -24.96 -47.65 -1.20
C VAL A 142 -23.56 -47.09 -1.45
N THR A 143 -23.42 -46.17 -2.40
CA THR A 143 -22.13 -45.51 -2.65
C THR A 143 -21.89 -44.39 -1.62
N LYS A 144 -20.64 -44.16 -1.23
CA LYS A 144 -20.28 -43.07 -0.29
C LYS A 144 -20.87 -41.70 -0.69
N PRO A 145 -20.76 -41.24 -1.96
CA PRO A 145 -21.36 -39.96 -2.35
C PRO A 145 -22.89 -39.94 -2.22
N LYS A 146 -23.57 -41.06 -2.52
CA LYS A 146 -25.02 -41.16 -2.38
C LYS A 146 -25.44 -41.15 -0.92
N LEU A 147 -24.67 -41.80 -0.05
CA LEU A 147 -24.88 -41.77 1.40
C LEU A 147 -24.76 -40.34 1.95
N GLU A 148 -23.75 -39.59 1.52
CA GLU A 148 -23.57 -38.17 1.87
C GLU A 148 -24.72 -37.29 1.34
N GLU A 149 -25.18 -37.54 0.11
CA GLU A 149 -26.32 -36.85 -0.49
C GLU A 149 -27.59 -37.07 0.32
N LEU A 150 -27.91 -38.33 0.66
CA LEU A 150 -29.06 -38.67 1.49
C LEU A 150 -28.94 -38.04 2.88
N ALA A 151 -27.76 -38.09 3.50
CA ALA A 151 -27.51 -37.50 4.80
C ALA A 151 -27.69 -35.97 4.81
N ARG A 152 -27.32 -35.32 3.70
CA ARG A 152 -27.58 -33.88 3.48
C ARG A 152 -29.06 -33.61 3.28
N GLY A 153 -29.75 -34.45 2.49
CA GLY A 153 -31.17 -34.33 2.19
C GLY A 153 -32.06 -34.39 3.43
N VAL A 154 -31.71 -35.23 4.41
CA VAL A 154 -32.44 -35.31 5.69
C VAL A 154 -31.87 -34.40 6.79
N GLY A 155 -30.83 -33.62 6.47
CA GLY A 155 -30.22 -32.66 7.41
C GLY A 155 -29.44 -33.29 8.57
N ILE A 156 -28.98 -34.55 8.45
CA ILE A 156 -28.18 -35.21 9.49
C ILE A 156 -26.67 -34.98 9.32
N GLY A 157 -26.21 -34.73 8.09
CA GLY A 157 -24.78 -34.62 7.73
C GLY A 157 -23.99 -33.49 8.41
N GLY A 158 -24.67 -32.51 9.02
CA GLY A 158 -24.03 -31.46 9.83
C GLY A 158 -24.04 -31.75 11.35
N SER A 159 -24.80 -32.75 11.79
CA SER A 159 -25.04 -33.06 13.21
C SER A 159 -24.39 -34.36 13.69
N VAL A 160 -24.08 -35.28 12.77
CA VAL A 160 -23.45 -36.57 13.04
C VAL A 160 -22.27 -36.73 12.07
N PRO A 161 -21.07 -37.12 12.54
CA PRO A 161 -19.92 -37.38 11.67
C PRO A 161 -20.20 -38.47 10.63
N LEU A 162 -19.65 -38.33 9.43
CA LEU A 162 -19.85 -39.31 8.36
C LEU A 162 -19.41 -40.73 8.75
N GLU A 163 -18.35 -40.87 9.55
CA GLU A 163 -17.88 -42.17 10.05
C GLU A 163 -18.92 -42.88 10.93
N GLU A 164 -19.64 -42.13 11.77
CA GLU A 164 -20.71 -42.67 12.62
C GLU A 164 -21.94 -43.03 11.78
N ILE A 165 -22.21 -42.25 10.73
CA ILE A 165 -23.24 -42.57 9.74
C ILE A 165 -22.90 -43.86 8.98
N GLU A 166 -21.67 -43.99 8.47
CA GLU A 166 -21.20 -45.19 7.78
C GLU A 166 -21.28 -46.43 8.68
N ALA A 167 -20.79 -46.32 9.93
CA ALA A 167 -20.83 -47.41 10.89
C ALA A 167 -22.26 -47.86 11.21
N ALA A 168 -23.21 -46.93 11.37
CA ALA A 168 -24.61 -47.25 11.63
C ALA A 168 -25.28 -47.95 10.43
N VAL A 169 -25.02 -47.50 9.21
CA VAL A 169 -25.54 -48.12 7.98
C VAL A 169 -24.96 -49.52 7.78
N GLN A 170 -23.66 -49.70 8.02
CA GLN A 170 -23.00 -51.01 7.96
C GLN A 170 -23.52 -51.97 9.03
N ALA A 171 -23.73 -51.49 10.27
CA ALA A 171 -24.33 -52.28 11.34
C ALA A 171 -25.76 -52.73 11.02
N ALA A 172 -26.47 -52.00 10.15
CA ALA A 172 -27.80 -52.36 9.66
C ALA A 172 -27.78 -53.36 8.48
N GLY A 173 -26.60 -53.84 8.08
CA GLY A 173 -26.41 -54.85 7.04
C GLY A 173 -26.34 -54.28 5.62
N ILE A 174 -26.12 -52.97 5.47
CA ILE A 174 -26.01 -52.30 4.17
C ILE A 174 -24.54 -51.97 3.91
N ASP A 175 -24.01 -52.45 2.78
CA ASP A 175 -22.62 -52.20 2.42
C ASP A 175 -22.43 -50.76 1.93
N VAL A 176 -21.48 -50.04 2.54
CA VAL A 176 -21.04 -48.72 2.03
C VAL A 176 -19.82 -48.92 1.14
N VAL A 177 -19.94 -48.57 -0.13
CA VAL A 177 -18.92 -48.85 -1.16
C VAL A 177 -18.42 -47.59 -1.86
N ALA A 178 -17.21 -47.66 -2.41
CA ALA A 178 -16.72 -46.62 -3.31
C ALA A 178 -17.46 -46.66 -4.66
N PRO A 179 -17.66 -45.52 -5.33
CA PRO A 179 -18.20 -45.48 -6.69
C PRO A 179 -17.36 -46.32 -7.65
N VAL A 180 -18.02 -47.00 -8.58
CA VAL A 180 -17.33 -47.73 -9.64
C VAL A 180 -16.73 -46.72 -10.62
N THR A 181 -15.42 -46.79 -10.85
CA THR A 181 -14.77 -46.00 -11.90
C THR A 181 -14.68 -46.85 -13.17
N PRO A 182 -15.30 -46.42 -14.29
CA PRO A 182 -15.13 -47.10 -15.56
C PRO A 182 -13.65 -47.12 -15.97
N PRO A 183 -13.13 -48.25 -16.45
CA PRO A 183 -11.77 -48.29 -16.97
C PRO A 183 -11.65 -47.41 -18.24
N PRO A 184 -10.46 -46.86 -18.53
CA PRO A 184 -10.24 -46.02 -19.72
C PRO A 184 -10.33 -46.82 -21.04
N THR A 185 -10.23 -48.15 -20.95
CA THR A 185 -10.22 -49.04 -22.10
C THR A 185 -11.64 -49.53 -22.39
N ALA A 186 -12.12 -49.26 -23.60
CA ALA A 186 -13.40 -49.76 -24.07
C ALA A 186 -13.32 -51.26 -24.41
N VAL A 187 -14.47 -51.93 -24.32
CA VAL A 187 -14.58 -53.32 -24.78
C VAL A 187 -14.53 -53.35 -26.31
N PRO A 188 -13.64 -54.14 -26.94
CA PRO A 188 -13.68 -54.30 -28.38
C PRO A 188 -15.02 -54.89 -28.84
N ALA A 189 -15.69 -54.24 -29.79
CA ALA A 189 -17.03 -54.66 -30.27
C ALA A 189 -17.07 -56.11 -30.76
N ALA A 190 -15.97 -56.59 -31.34
CA ALA A 190 -15.82 -57.98 -31.78
C ALA A 190 -15.90 -58.97 -30.60
N VAL A 191 -15.37 -58.64 -29.42
CA VAL A 191 -15.40 -59.52 -28.24
C VAL A 191 -16.83 -59.68 -27.72
N LEU A 192 -17.59 -58.58 -27.61
CA LEU A 192 -19.00 -58.62 -27.22
C LEU A 192 -19.84 -59.44 -28.21
N LYS A 193 -19.67 -59.16 -29.52
CA LYS A 193 -20.41 -59.82 -30.58
C LYS A 193 -20.15 -61.33 -30.63
N GLU A 194 -18.87 -61.74 -30.61
CA GLU A 194 -18.51 -63.15 -30.77
C GLU A 194 -18.80 -63.95 -29.50
N LEU A 195 -18.59 -63.41 -28.29
CA LEU A 195 -18.94 -64.14 -27.07
C LEU A 195 -20.45 -64.26 -26.85
N GLY A 196 -21.25 -63.30 -27.34
CA GLY A 196 -22.71 -63.36 -27.26
C GLY A 196 -23.35 -64.50 -28.04
N THR A 197 -22.60 -65.21 -28.89
CA THR A 197 -23.08 -66.39 -29.64
C THR A 197 -22.54 -67.72 -29.10
N THR A 198 -21.89 -67.71 -27.92
CA THR A 198 -21.25 -68.89 -27.31
C THR A 198 -21.97 -69.35 -26.05
N SER A 199 -21.67 -70.55 -25.55
CA SER A 199 -22.15 -71.05 -24.25
C SER A 199 -21.34 -70.53 -23.06
N CYS A 200 -20.26 -69.77 -23.28
CA CYS A 200 -19.50 -69.13 -22.22
C CYS A 200 -20.40 -68.15 -21.45
N ALA A 201 -20.51 -68.33 -20.13
CA ALA A 201 -21.34 -67.44 -19.31
C ALA A 201 -20.73 -66.04 -19.20
N SER A 202 -19.43 -65.90 -19.46
CA SER A 202 -18.71 -64.64 -19.39
C SER A 202 -17.46 -64.59 -20.27
N ILE A 203 -16.86 -63.41 -20.40
CA ILE A 203 -15.51 -63.26 -20.95
C ILE A 203 -14.45 -64.04 -20.16
N VAL A 204 -14.64 -64.21 -18.84
CA VAL A 204 -13.73 -64.98 -17.97
C VAL A 204 -13.80 -66.46 -18.31
N ASP A 205 -14.98 -67.00 -18.63
CA ASP A 205 -15.14 -68.39 -19.06
C ASP A 205 -14.38 -68.69 -20.35
N ALA A 206 -14.35 -67.75 -21.29
CA ALA A 206 -13.57 -67.87 -22.52
C ALA A 206 -12.05 -67.84 -22.23
N ILE A 207 -11.61 -66.97 -21.31
CA ILE A 207 -10.19 -66.85 -20.92
C ILE A 207 -9.73 -68.09 -20.14
N PHE A 208 -10.59 -68.65 -19.28
CA PHE A 208 -10.35 -69.85 -18.48
C PHE A 208 -11.03 -71.10 -19.07
N LEU A 209 -10.94 -71.28 -20.39
CA LEU A 209 -11.76 -72.23 -21.15
C LEU A 209 -11.82 -73.68 -20.61
N GLN A 210 -10.75 -74.17 -19.97
CA GLN A 210 -10.73 -75.53 -19.40
C GLN A 210 -11.18 -75.61 -17.94
N ALA A 211 -10.92 -74.58 -17.15
CA ALA A 211 -11.18 -74.56 -15.72
C ALA A 211 -11.63 -73.15 -15.31
N PRO A 212 -12.87 -72.75 -15.63
CA PRO A 212 -13.41 -71.48 -15.21
C PRO A 212 -13.44 -71.39 -13.68
N PRO A 213 -13.09 -70.23 -13.09
CA PRO A 213 -13.19 -70.03 -11.65
C PRO A 213 -14.66 -70.16 -11.20
N ALA A 214 -14.87 -70.74 -10.01
CA ALA A 214 -16.20 -70.91 -9.44
C ALA A 214 -16.91 -69.57 -9.14
N GLY A 215 -16.14 -68.50 -8.96
CA GLY A 215 -16.58 -67.11 -8.86
C GLY A 215 -15.39 -66.15 -8.88
N PHE A 216 -15.61 -64.87 -9.15
CA PHE A 216 -14.53 -63.88 -9.26
C PHE A 216 -15.00 -62.44 -9.00
N ARG A 217 -14.05 -61.57 -8.66
CA ARG A 217 -14.21 -60.10 -8.56
C ARG A 217 -13.42 -59.39 -9.64
N VAL A 218 -13.87 -58.21 -10.06
CA VAL A 218 -13.32 -57.43 -11.18
C VAL A 218 -13.12 -55.94 -10.90
N LEU A 219 -13.74 -55.37 -9.86
CA LEU A 219 -13.73 -53.91 -9.65
C LEU A 219 -12.51 -53.36 -8.91
N ASP A 220 -11.85 -54.19 -8.10
CA ASP A 220 -10.67 -53.80 -7.29
C ASP A 220 -9.43 -54.66 -7.67
N GLY A 221 -9.31 -54.97 -8.97
CA GLY A 221 -8.38 -55.95 -9.52
C GLY A 221 -8.99 -57.35 -9.61
N PHE A 222 -8.58 -58.13 -10.61
CA PHE A 222 -9.16 -59.45 -10.80
C PHE A 222 -8.73 -60.43 -9.71
N ALA A 223 -9.69 -61.11 -9.11
CA ALA A 223 -9.43 -62.18 -8.14
C ALA A 223 -10.47 -63.30 -8.29
N GLY A 224 -10.02 -64.49 -8.70
CA GLY A 224 -10.82 -65.70 -8.66
C GLY A 224 -10.96 -66.26 -7.24
N ALA A 225 -12.04 -66.99 -6.98
CA ALA A 225 -12.33 -67.59 -5.67
C ALA A 225 -11.26 -68.59 -5.20
N GLY A 226 -10.53 -69.23 -6.13
CA GLY A 226 -9.41 -70.12 -5.86
C GLY A 226 -8.04 -69.43 -5.85
N GLY A 227 -8.00 -68.10 -5.99
CA GLY A 227 -6.78 -67.31 -6.09
C GLY A 227 -6.27 -67.11 -7.52
N GLU A 228 -7.07 -67.44 -8.53
CA GLU A 228 -6.73 -67.28 -9.93
C GLU A 228 -6.54 -65.80 -10.33
N ARG A 229 -5.64 -65.56 -11.28
CA ARG A 229 -5.32 -64.24 -11.85
C ARG A 229 -5.52 -64.22 -13.36
N LEU A 230 -5.75 -63.04 -13.94
CA LEU A 230 -5.78 -62.86 -15.38
C LEU A 230 -4.37 -62.66 -15.92
N SER A 231 -4.07 -63.26 -17.08
CA SER A 231 -2.86 -62.96 -17.85
C SER A 231 -3.07 -63.21 -19.33
N LEU A 232 -2.35 -62.49 -20.17
CA LEU A 232 -2.33 -62.70 -21.63
C LEU A 232 -1.79 -64.08 -21.98
N ALA A 233 -0.89 -64.63 -21.19
CA ALA A 233 -0.41 -66.01 -21.35
C ALA A 233 -1.56 -67.02 -21.30
N MET A 234 -2.55 -66.80 -20.43
CA MET A 234 -3.75 -67.63 -20.34
C MET A 234 -4.68 -67.45 -21.53
N VAL A 235 -4.83 -66.22 -22.04
CA VAL A 235 -5.60 -65.94 -23.26
C VAL A 235 -5.01 -66.71 -24.45
N VAL A 236 -3.67 -66.67 -24.60
CA VAL A 236 -2.95 -67.41 -25.65
C VAL A 236 -3.12 -68.92 -25.47
N ALA A 237 -2.96 -69.44 -24.26
CA ALA A 237 -3.15 -70.86 -23.98
C ALA A 237 -4.57 -71.33 -24.32
N SER A 238 -5.61 -70.59 -23.90
CA SER A 238 -7.01 -70.89 -24.22
C SER A 238 -7.31 -70.79 -25.71
N ARG A 239 -6.64 -69.86 -26.43
CA ARG A 239 -6.74 -69.79 -27.89
C ARG A 239 -6.14 -71.03 -28.56
N GLU A 240 -4.95 -71.45 -28.17
CA GLU A 240 -4.30 -72.66 -28.72
C GLU A 240 -5.14 -73.92 -28.47
N ILE A 241 -5.76 -74.02 -27.29
CA ILE A 241 -6.70 -75.11 -26.96
C ILE A 241 -7.89 -75.10 -27.93
N THR A 242 -8.43 -73.91 -28.21
CA THR A 242 -9.55 -73.74 -29.14
C THR A 242 -9.17 -74.07 -30.58
N GLU A 243 -7.92 -73.79 -30.99
CA GLU A 243 -7.38 -74.17 -32.30
C GLU A 243 -7.21 -75.68 -32.51
N LYS A 244 -6.99 -76.43 -31.42
CA LYS A 244 -6.90 -77.90 -31.44
C LYS A 244 -8.27 -78.58 -31.40
N ARG A 245 -9.35 -77.85 -31.06
CA ARG A 245 -10.73 -78.34 -31.14
C ARG A 245 -11.23 -78.27 -32.59
N SER A 246 -12.21 -79.10 -32.94
CA SER A 246 -12.72 -79.21 -34.32
C SER A 246 -13.09 -77.84 -34.90
N SER A 247 -12.51 -77.49 -36.06
CA SER A 247 -12.67 -76.18 -36.71
C SER A 247 -14.05 -75.94 -37.31
N ASN A 248 -14.90 -76.97 -37.39
CA ASN A 248 -16.26 -76.88 -37.93
C ASN A 248 -17.31 -76.52 -36.87
N ASP A 249 -16.88 -76.35 -35.62
CA ASP A 249 -17.75 -75.90 -34.55
C ASP A 249 -17.78 -74.36 -34.53
N ASN A 250 -18.94 -73.79 -34.92
CA ASN A 250 -19.16 -72.35 -34.96
C ASN A 250 -18.88 -71.67 -33.62
N GLU A 251 -19.07 -72.39 -32.51
CA GLU A 251 -18.82 -71.89 -31.16
C GLU A 251 -17.32 -71.72 -30.88
N ASN A 252 -16.52 -72.76 -31.15
CA ASN A 252 -15.06 -72.66 -31.03
C ASN A 252 -14.48 -71.59 -31.97
N GLY A 253 -15.09 -71.39 -33.15
CA GLY A 253 -14.75 -70.30 -34.05
C GLY A 253 -14.95 -68.91 -33.43
N ALA A 254 -16.07 -68.69 -32.75
CA ALA A 254 -16.39 -67.43 -32.08
C ALA A 254 -15.48 -67.17 -30.87
N ILE A 255 -15.27 -68.19 -30.02
CA ILE A 255 -14.33 -68.12 -28.87
C ILE A 255 -12.92 -67.79 -29.37
N LYS A 256 -12.45 -68.46 -30.42
CA LYS A 256 -11.12 -68.22 -31.02
C LYS A 256 -10.96 -66.78 -31.49
N LYS A 257 -11.96 -66.20 -32.14
CA LYS A 257 -11.91 -64.79 -32.59
C LYS A 257 -11.86 -63.84 -31.40
N ALA A 258 -12.70 -64.05 -30.38
CA ALA A 258 -12.68 -63.23 -29.17
C ALA A 258 -11.32 -63.28 -28.47
N LEU A 259 -10.76 -64.48 -28.26
CA LEU A 259 -9.42 -64.65 -27.67
C LEU A 259 -8.31 -64.09 -28.57
N GLY A 260 -8.48 -64.11 -29.90
CA GLY A 260 -7.55 -63.48 -30.84
C GLY A 260 -7.48 -61.97 -30.66
N VAL A 261 -8.62 -61.32 -30.43
CA VAL A 261 -8.67 -59.87 -30.13
C VAL A 261 -8.06 -59.57 -28.76
N LEU A 262 -8.37 -60.39 -27.74
CA LEU A 262 -7.82 -60.21 -26.39
C LEU A 262 -6.31 -60.48 -26.32
N GLY A 263 -5.80 -61.44 -27.09
CA GLY A 263 -4.37 -61.78 -27.13
C GLY A 263 -3.51 -60.73 -27.84
N ALA A 264 -4.13 -59.76 -28.54
CA ALA A 264 -3.43 -58.65 -29.19
C ALA A 264 -3.31 -57.40 -28.29
N LEU A 265 -3.78 -57.47 -27.04
CA LEU A 265 -3.62 -56.40 -26.05
C LEU A 265 -2.15 -56.28 -25.61
N SER A 266 -1.78 -55.10 -25.11
CA SER A 266 -0.38 -54.77 -24.78
C SER A 266 0.15 -55.47 -23.54
N ASP A 267 -0.69 -55.65 -22.52
CA ASP A 267 -0.30 -56.17 -21.21
C ASP A 267 -1.50 -56.73 -20.41
N ASP A 268 -1.19 -57.44 -19.32
CA ASP A 268 -2.18 -58.06 -18.43
C ASP A 268 -3.10 -57.02 -17.76
N ARG A 269 -2.63 -55.79 -17.52
CA ARG A 269 -3.43 -54.72 -16.93
C ARG A 269 -4.52 -54.25 -17.89
N THR A 270 -4.19 -54.15 -19.16
CA THR A 270 -5.13 -53.79 -20.23
C THR A 270 -6.17 -54.90 -20.39
N LEU A 271 -5.77 -56.17 -20.24
CA LEU A 271 -6.70 -57.30 -20.19
C LEU A 271 -7.68 -57.18 -19.01
N GLU A 272 -7.20 -56.91 -17.80
CA GLU A 272 -8.07 -56.69 -16.63
C GLU A 272 -9.06 -55.55 -16.84
N GLN A 273 -8.61 -54.44 -17.43
CA GLN A 273 -9.47 -53.30 -17.77
C GLN A 273 -10.54 -53.66 -18.79
N VAL A 274 -10.21 -54.42 -19.84
CA VAL A 274 -11.19 -54.88 -20.83
C VAL A 274 -12.21 -55.83 -20.19
N VAL A 275 -11.78 -56.72 -19.29
CA VAL A 275 -12.69 -57.60 -18.54
C VAL A 275 -13.62 -56.78 -17.65
N GLN A 276 -13.10 -55.81 -16.91
CA GLN A 276 -13.91 -54.89 -16.11
C GLN A 276 -14.93 -54.12 -16.98
N ALA A 277 -14.48 -53.57 -18.11
CA ALA A 277 -15.34 -52.86 -19.06
C ALA A 277 -16.45 -53.76 -19.61
N TRP A 278 -16.14 -55.04 -19.85
CA TRP A 278 -17.10 -56.04 -20.34
C TRP A 278 -18.23 -56.26 -19.33
N PHE A 279 -17.91 -56.42 -18.04
CA PHE A 279 -18.94 -56.57 -17.01
C PHE A 279 -19.77 -55.29 -16.79
N ILE A 280 -19.17 -54.12 -16.95
CA ILE A 280 -19.92 -52.84 -16.91
C ILE A 280 -20.92 -52.79 -18.07
N GLU A 281 -20.50 -53.16 -19.28
CA GLU A 281 -21.37 -53.18 -20.46
C GLU A 281 -22.48 -54.23 -20.36
N VAL A 282 -22.17 -55.43 -19.86
CA VAL A 282 -23.18 -56.46 -19.58
C VAL A 282 -24.13 -56.00 -18.47
N GLY A 283 -23.64 -55.31 -17.46
CA GLY A 283 -24.48 -54.71 -16.41
C GLY A 283 -25.41 -53.64 -16.95
N ARG A 284 -24.94 -52.82 -17.89
CA ARG A 284 -25.76 -51.83 -18.61
C ARG A 284 -26.89 -52.52 -19.39
N GLN A 285 -26.56 -53.58 -20.14
CA GLN A 285 -27.55 -54.35 -20.90
C GLN A 285 -28.55 -55.05 -19.98
N ALA A 286 -28.09 -55.65 -18.89
CA ALA A 286 -28.96 -56.29 -17.89
C ALA A 286 -29.92 -55.27 -17.25
N ALA A 287 -29.42 -54.08 -16.90
CA ALA A 287 -30.26 -53.00 -16.37
C ALA A 287 -31.24 -52.43 -17.41
N GLN A 288 -30.98 -52.57 -18.71
CA GLN A 288 -31.92 -52.15 -19.78
C GLN A 288 -32.98 -53.19 -20.09
N ILE A 289 -32.60 -54.48 -20.07
CA ILE A 289 -33.47 -55.59 -20.48
C ILE A 289 -34.37 -56.05 -19.34
N GLU A 290 -33.83 -56.16 -18.13
CA GLU A 290 -34.56 -56.77 -17.03
C GLU A 290 -35.52 -55.78 -16.36
N PRO A 291 -36.79 -56.17 -16.12
CA PRO A 291 -37.81 -55.27 -15.60
C PRO A 291 -37.64 -54.91 -14.10
N ALA A 292 -36.67 -55.54 -13.42
CA ALA A 292 -36.37 -55.28 -12.02
C ALA A 292 -34.87 -55.45 -11.75
N LEU A 293 -34.30 -54.59 -10.89
CA LEU A 293 -32.89 -54.68 -10.46
C LEU A 293 -32.52 -56.04 -9.85
N ALA A 294 -33.46 -56.75 -9.23
CA ALA A 294 -33.25 -58.09 -8.70
C ALA A 294 -32.89 -59.10 -9.80
N LEU A 295 -33.52 -58.99 -10.97
CA LEU A 295 -33.29 -59.86 -12.12
C LEU A 295 -32.01 -59.47 -12.85
N ALA A 296 -31.71 -58.17 -12.96
CA ALA A 296 -30.43 -57.69 -13.48
C ALA A 296 -29.25 -58.18 -12.61
N LEU A 297 -29.41 -58.13 -11.28
CA LEU A 297 -28.42 -58.64 -10.33
C LEU A 297 -28.23 -60.14 -10.50
N LYS A 298 -29.34 -60.90 -10.58
CA LYS A 298 -29.29 -62.34 -10.82
C LYS A 298 -28.54 -62.67 -12.10
N ARG A 299 -28.86 -61.98 -13.20
CA ARG A 299 -28.24 -62.18 -14.52
C ARG A 299 -26.73 -61.93 -14.50
N LEU A 300 -26.27 -60.90 -13.79
CA LEU A 300 -24.84 -60.67 -13.59
C LEU A 300 -24.22 -61.77 -12.71
N THR A 301 -24.86 -62.20 -11.63
CA THR A 301 -24.31 -63.28 -10.80
C THR A 301 -24.30 -64.65 -11.49
N ASP A 302 -25.20 -64.89 -12.44
CA ASP A 302 -25.23 -66.12 -13.25
C ASP A 302 -23.98 -66.23 -14.17
N THR A 303 -23.27 -65.12 -14.39
CA THR A 303 -21.95 -65.10 -15.06
C THR A 303 -20.79 -65.52 -14.16
N ARG A 304 -21.07 -65.90 -12.89
CA ARG A 304 -20.13 -66.15 -11.78
C ARG A 304 -19.41 -64.91 -11.24
N LEU A 305 -19.82 -63.72 -11.66
CA LEU A 305 -19.38 -62.48 -11.02
C LEU A 305 -19.87 -62.44 -9.56
N ASP A 306 -18.97 -62.06 -8.65
CA ASP A 306 -19.30 -61.87 -7.23
C ASP A 306 -20.50 -60.93 -7.06
N ARG A 307 -21.42 -61.30 -6.17
CA ARG A 307 -22.66 -60.55 -5.95
C ARG A 307 -22.41 -59.09 -5.58
N ARG A 308 -21.35 -58.81 -4.81
CA ARG A 308 -21.01 -57.44 -4.39
C ARG A 308 -20.56 -56.61 -5.59
N ASP A 309 -19.71 -57.15 -6.45
CA ASP A 309 -19.27 -56.46 -7.67
C ASP A 309 -20.41 -56.29 -8.67
N ALA A 310 -21.26 -57.31 -8.83
CA ALA A 310 -22.47 -57.21 -9.65
C ALA A 310 -23.41 -56.10 -9.16
N ALA A 311 -23.66 -56.03 -7.85
CA ALA A 311 -24.48 -54.98 -7.25
C ALA A 311 -23.84 -53.59 -7.41
N ARG A 312 -22.52 -53.46 -7.23
CA ARG A 312 -21.78 -52.21 -7.46
C ARG A 312 -21.90 -51.73 -8.90
N ILE A 313 -21.75 -52.63 -9.89
CA ILE A 313 -21.91 -52.27 -11.31
C ILE A 313 -23.31 -51.74 -11.57
N LEU A 314 -24.35 -52.37 -11.02
CA LEU A 314 -25.73 -51.92 -11.22
C LEU A 314 -26.04 -50.55 -10.63
N THR A 315 -25.28 -50.08 -9.63
CA THR A 315 -25.44 -48.70 -9.13
C THR A 315 -25.17 -47.63 -10.19
N LEU A 316 -24.36 -47.93 -11.21
CA LEU A 316 -24.15 -47.03 -12.36
C LEU A 316 -25.42 -46.80 -13.18
N PHE A 317 -26.40 -47.70 -13.07
CA PHE A 317 -27.60 -47.73 -13.91
C PHE A 317 -28.91 -47.69 -13.10
N ALA A 318 -28.84 -47.76 -11.77
CA ALA A 318 -30.01 -47.85 -10.88
C ALA A 318 -30.92 -46.59 -10.90
N GLY A 319 -30.39 -45.43 -11.32
CA GLY A 319 -31.18 -44.21 -11.54
C GLY A 319 -31.91 -44.15 -12.89
N GLY A 320 -31.75 -45.14 -13.76
CA GLY A 320 -32.16 -45.09 -15.17
C GLY A 320 -33.38 -45.94 -15.56
N GLN A 321 -34.05 -46.64 -14.64
CA GLN A 321 -35.25 -47.44 -14.96
C GLN A 321 -36.55 -46.62 -14.83
N SER A 322 -36.75 -45.64 -15.71
CA SER A 322 -38.10 -45.20 -16.09
C SER A 322 -38.57 -46.13 -17.21
N LYS A 323 -39.71 -46.81 -17.04
CA LYS A 323 -40.33 -47.55 -18.16
C LYS A 323 -40.62 -46.53 -19.26
N ALA A 324 -39.90 -46.61 -20.38
CA ALA A 324 -40.11 -45.71 -21.50
C ALA A 324 -41.58 -45.78 -21.95
N GLY A 325 -42.29 -44.67 -21.73
CA GLY A 325 -43.71 -44.50 -22.05
C GLY A 325 -43.96 -43.06 -22.50
N PHE A 326 -45.18 -42.73 -22.88
CA PHE A 326 -45.51 -41.37 -23.33
C PHE A 326 -45.13 -40.24 -22.33
N PRO A 327 -45.13 -40.44 -20.99
CA PRO A 327 -44.57 -39.46 -20.05
C PRO A 327 -43.05 -39.25 -20.17
N GLU A 328 -42.30 -40.29 -20.56
CA GLU A 328 -40.85 -40.21 -20.80
C GLU A 328 -40.55 -39.35 -22.04
N VAL A 329 -41.41 -39.39 -23.06
CA VAL A 329 -41.32 -38.47 -24.21
C VAL A 329 -41.41 -37.01 -23.72
N GLN A 330 -42.33 -36.71 -22.80
CA GLN A 330 -42.47 -35.36 -22.24
C GLN A 330 -41.26 -34.96 -21.38
N GLN A 331 -40.69 -35.90 -20.61
CA GLN A 331 -39.47 -35.64 -19.85
C GLN A 331 -38.27 -35.37 -20.76
N ARG A 332 -38.11 -36.13 -21.85
CA ARG A 332 -37.04 -35.89 -22.83
C ARG A 332 -37.19 -34.55 -23.55
N VAL A 333 -38.42 -34.16 -23.91
CA VAL A 333 -38.69 -32.81 -24.42
C VAL A 333 -38.31 -31.74 -23.38
N ALA A 334 -38.61 -31.96 -22.10
CA ALA A 334 -38.22 -31.04 -21.02
C ALA A 334 -36.70 -31.01 -20.76
N ALA A 335 -35.99 -32.11 -21.02
CA ALA A 335 -34.54 -32.23 -20.91
C ALA A 335 -33.79 -31.66 -22.13
N GLY A 336 -34.50 -31.23 -23.17
CA GLY A 336 -33.91 -30.73 -24.42
C GLY A 336 -33.52 -31.82 -25.42
N GLU A 337 -33.81 -33.10 -25.15
CA GLU A 337 -33.49 -34.24 -26.02
C GLU A 337 -34.60 -34.47 -27.05
N LEU A 338 -34.85 -33.49 -27.92
CA LEU A 338 -36.04 -33.45 -28.75
C LEU A 338 -36.03 -34.48 -29.88
N LYS A 339 -34.88 -34.74 -30.53
CA LYS A 339 -34.77 -35.76 -31.58
C LYS A 339 -34.94 -37.16 -31.00
N ASP A 340 -34.36 -37.41 -29.84
CA ASP A 340 -34.53 -38.67 -29.13
C ASP A 340 -35.96 -38.83 -28.58
N ALA A 341 -36.61 -37.76 -28.15
CA ALA A 341 -38.04 -37.77 -27.79
C ALA A 341 -38.92 -38.16 -28.99
N ARG A 342 -38.64 -37.64 -30.20
CA ARG A 342 -39.35 -38.01 -31.43
C ARG A 342 -39.17 -39.48 -31.78
N ARG A 343 -37.93 -39.99 -31.77
CA ARG A 343 -37.63 -41.41 -32.01
C ARG A 343 -38.35 -42.32 -31.01
N LEU A 344 -38.36 -41.92 -29.73
CA LEU A 344 -39.06 -42.66 -28.69
C LEU A 344 -40.58 -42.64 -28.90
N PHE A 345 -41.15 -41.48 -29.25
CA PHE A 345 -42.58 -41.35 -29.52
C PHE A 345 -43.02 -42.22 -30.70
N GLU A 346 -42.24 -42.27 -31.78
CA GLU A 346 -42.49 -43.12 -32.95
C GLU A 346 -42.44 -44.61 -32.57
N ALA A 347 -41.38 -45.04 -31.88
CA ALA A 347 -41.25 -46.43 -31.42
C ALA A 347 -42.40 -46.87 -30.50
N LEU A 348 -42.89 -45.98 -29.62
CA LEU A 348 -44.05 -46.21 -28.77
C LEU A 348 -45.36 -46.27 -29.57
N CYS A 349 -45.51 -45.45 -30.63
CA CYS A 349 -46.67 -45.49 -31.51
C CYS A 349 -46.75 -46.80 -32.31
N ASP A 350 -45.60 -47.28 -32.81
CA ASP A 350 -45.50 -48.54 -33.55
C ASP A 350 -45.80 -49.76 -32.66
N ALA A 351 -45.35 -49.73 -31.41
CA ALA A 351 -45.61 -50.80 -30.43
C ALA A 351 -47.07 -50.81 -29.92
N ALA A 352 -47.77 -49.68 -29.91
CA ALA A 352 -49.12 -49.54 -29.35
C ALA A 352 -50.27 -49.94 -30.31
N GLY A 353 -49.97 -50.38 -31.54
CA GLY A 353 -50.95 -50.98 -32.46
C GLY A 353 -52.15 -50.10 -32.83
N GLY A 354 -52.03 -48.78 -32.71
CA GLY A 354 -53.07 -47.81 -33.12
C GLY A 354 -54.07 -47.39 -32.05
N SER A 355 -53.97 -47.85 -30.79
CA SER A 355 -54.80 -47.33 -29.70
C SER A 355 -54.41 -45.88 -29.36
N VAL A 356 -55.37 -44.96 -29.38
CA VAL A 356 -55.18 -43.56 -28.98
C VAL A 356 -55.62 -43.40 -27.52
N THR A 357 -54.70 -42.96 -26.67
CA THR A 357 -54.95 -42.66 -25.25
C THR A 357 -54.71 -41.17 -24.99
N ASP A 358 -55.33 -40.60 -23.96
CA ASP A 358 -55.16 -39.18 -23.62
C ASP A 358 -53.68 -38.83 -23.33
N VAL A 359 -52.93 -39.77 -22.74
CA VAL A 359 -51.50 -39.62 -22.45
C VAL A 359 -50.66 -39.56 -23.74
N ARG A 360 -51.04 -40.32 -24.78
CA ARG A 360 -50.41 -40.24 -26.11
C ARG A 360 -50.67 -38.88 -26.76
N THR A 361 -51.91 -38.39 -26.69
CA THR A 361 -52.29 -37.10 -27.28
C THR A 361 -51.56 -35.93 -26.63
N GLU A 362 -51.42 -35.93 -25.30
CA GLU A 362 -50.70 -34.87 -24.59
C GLU A 362 -49.19 -34.93 -24.88
N ALA A 363 -48.58 -36.11 -24.91
CA ALA A 363 -47.17 -36.27 -25.29
C ALA A 363 -46.92 -35.82 -26.73
N GLN A 364 -47.82 -36.13 -27.66
CA GLN A 364 -47.77 -35.68 -29.05
C GLN A 364 -47.81 -34.14 -29.14
N LYS A 365 -48.74 -33.52 -28.42
CA LYS A 365 -48.92 -32.06 -28.39
C LYS A 365 -47.69 -31.35 -27.82
N THR A 366 -47.11 -31.88 -26.74
CA THR A 366 -45.86 -31.34 -26.16
C THR A 366 -44.70 -31.43 -27.15
N LEU A 367 -44.53 -32.59 -27.79
CA LEU A 367 -43.47 -32.84 -28.77
C LEU A 367 -43.59 -31.93 -30.01
N GLU A 368 -44.76 -31.91 -30.64
CA GLU A 368 -45.02 -31.06 -31.82
C GLU A 368 -44.92 -29.56 -31.50
N GLY A 369 -45.29 -29.17 -30.28
CA GLY A 369 -45.12 -27.79 -29.79
C GLY A 369 -43.65 -27.37 -29.70
N ALA A 370 -42.80 -28.24 -29.13
CA ALA A 370 -41.36 -28.01 -29.03
C ALA A 370 -40.69 -27.99 -30.42
N GLU A 371 -41.03 -28.91 -31.32
CA GLU A 371 -40.51 -28.93 -32.70
C GLU A 371 -40.89 -27.69 -33.49
N ARG A 372 -42.15 -27.25 -33.40
CA ARG A 372 -42.59 -26.01 -34.04
C ARG A 372 -41.79 -24.82 -33.52
N ARG A 373 -41.55 -24.77 -32.22
CA ARG A 373 -40.76 -23.69 -31.61
C ARG A 373 -39.31 -23.68 -32.08
N VAL A 374 -38.67 -24.85 -32.18
CA VAL A 374 -37.31 -24.98 -32.73
C VAL A 374 -37.27 -24.55 -34.20
N ALA A 375 -38.26 -24.93 -35.01
CA ALA A 375 -38.36 -24.52 -36.41
C ALA A 375 -38.53 -22.99 -36.56
N GLU A 376 -39.36 -22.36 -35.73
CA GLU A 376 -39.51 -20.89 -35.67
C GLU A 376 -38.19 -20.20 -35.30
N LEU A 377 -37.49 -20.70 -34.28
CA LEU A 377 -36.22 -20.14 -33.81
C LEU A 377 -35.13 -20.29 -34.87
N ARG A 378 -35.06 -21.43 -35.56
CA ARG A 378 -34.13 -21.65 -36.68
C ARG A 378 -34.40 -20.67 -37.83
N THR A 379 -35.67 -20.48 -38.18
CA THR A 379 -36.07 -19.52 -39.23
C THR A 379 -35.70 -18.09 -38.82
N ARG A 380 -35.98 -17.71 -37.56
CA ARG A 380 -35.61 -16.40 -37.01
C ARG A 380 -34.09 -16.18 -37.04
N ALA A 381 -33.31 -17.20 -36.68
CA ALA A 381 -31.86 -17.13 -36.73
C ALA A 381 -31.34 -16.92 -38.16
N GLN A 382 -31.89 -17.65 -39.13
CA GLN A 382 -31.52 -17.51 -40.54
C GLN A 382 -31.85 -16.11 -41.09
N THR A 383 -33.05 -15.60 -40.85
CA THR A 383 -33.43 -14.23 -41.22
C THR A 383 -32.55 -13.18 -40.54
N ALA A 384 -32.15 -13.41 -39.28
CA ALA A 384 -31.29 -12.50 -38.54
C ALA A 384 -29.85 -12.49 -39.11
N VAL A 385 -29.33 -13.64 -39.55
CA VAL A 385 -28.05 -13.70 -40.30
C VAL A 385 -28.14 -12.94 -41.63
N GLU A 386 -29.22 -13.14 -42.39
CA GLU A 386 -29.44 -12.47 -43.68
C GLU A 386 -29.57 -10.94 -43.55
N THR A 387 -30.14 -10.46 -42.45
CA THR A 387 -30.29 -9.04 -42.14
C THR A 387 -29.11 -8.44 -41.35
N GLY A 388 -28.12 -9.25 -40.98
CA GLY A 388 -26.92 -8.83 -40.25
C GLY A 388 -27.08 -8.65 -38.73
N ASP A 389 -28.22 -9.05 -38.15
CA ASP A 389 -28.47 -9.04 -36.71
C ASP A 389 -27.94 -10.32 -36.05
N LEU A 390 -26.62 -10.38 -35.90
CA LEU A 390 -25.94 -11.54 -35.31
C LEU A 390 -26.30 -11.80 -33.83
N ALA A 391 -26.71 -10.76 -33.10
CA ALA A 391 -27.13 -10.90 -31.70
C ALA A 391 -28.46 -11.67 -31.62
N THR A 392 -29.44 -11.29 -32.44
CA THR A 392 -30.70 -12.03 -32.54
C THR A 392 -30.49 -13.44 -33.09
N ALA A 393 -29.57 -13.64 -34.04
CA ALA A 393 -29.24 -14.96 -34.56
C ALA A 393 -28.65 -15.88 -33.47
N ALA A 394 -27.68 -15.38 -32.71
CA ALA A 394 -27.06 -16.12 -31.61
C ALA A 394 -28.06 -16.43 -30.50
N GLN A 395 -28.91 -15.47 -30.12
CA GLN A 395 -29.96 -15.68 -29.13
C GLN A 395 -30.95 -16.76 -29.59
N ALA A 396 -31.44 -16.67 -30.83
CA ALA A 396 -32.40 -17.63 -31.36
C ALA A 396 -31.83 -19.06 -31.45
N LEU A 397 -30.55 -19.21 -31.83
CA LEU A 397 -29.88 -20.51 -31.85
C LEU A 397 -29.60 -21.05 -30.44
N ASN A 398 -29.24 -20.20 -29.47
CA ASN A 398 -29.12 -20.61 -28.06
C ASN A 398 -30.46 -21.09 -27.48
N GLU A 399 -31.54 -20.35 -27.74
CA GLU A 399 -32.89 -20.75 -27.33
C GLU A 399 -33.30 -22.08 -28.01
N ALA A 400 -32.96 -22.27 -29.28
CA ALA A 400 -33.23 -23.51 -30.00
C ALA A 400 -32.43 -24.69 -29.42
N LEU A 401 -31.15 -24.49 -29.11
CA LEU A 401 -30.28 -25.49 -28.48
C LEU A 401 -30.70 -25.82 -27.04
N THR A 402 -31.36 -24.90 -26.34
CA THR A 402 -31.94 -25.19 -25.02
C THR A 402 -33.15 -26.14 -25.12
N ILE A 403 -33.90 -26.05 -26.22
CA ILE A 403 -35.07 -26.90 -26.50
C ILE A 403 -34.67 -28.22 -27.18
N CYS A 404 -33.56 -28.21 -27.93
CA CYS A 404 -33.07 -29.32 -28.75
C CYS A 404 -31.53 -29.38 -28.68
N THR A 405 -31.01 -29.92 -27.57
CA THR A 405 -29.58 -30.08 -27.29
C THR A 405 -28.95 -31.19 -28.14
N ASP A 406 -29.75 -32.15 -28.61
CA ASP A 406 -29.34 -33.33 -29.38
C ASP A 406 -29.34 -33.10 -30.91
N ASP A 407 -29.37 -31.84 -31.37
CA ASP A 407 -29.28 -31.47 -32.78
C ASP A 407 -27.91 -30.87 -33.16
N ASP A 408 -27.02 -31.73 -33.65
CA ASP A 408 -25.71 -31.34 -34.18
C ASP A 408 -25.79 -30.22 -35.23
N SER A 409 -26.85 -30.16 -36.05
CA SER A 409 -26.98 -29.13 -37.07
C SER A 409 -27.23 -27.73 -36.48
N LEU A 410 -27.91 -27.65 -35.33
CA LEU A 410 -28.07 -26.38 -34.59
C LEU A 410 -26.75 -25.94 -33.97
N ALA A 411 -25.97 -26.89 -33.43
CA ALA A 411 -24.65 -26.62 -32.89
C ALA A 411 -23.68 -26.15 -33.99
N GLU A 412 -23.71 -26.79 -35.17
CA GLU A 412 -22.94 -26.38 -36.36
C GLU A 412 -23.36 -24.98 -36.84
N MET A 413 -24.66 -24.69 -36.93
CA MET A 413 -25.16 -23.36 -37.31
C MET A 413 -24.71 -22.29 -36.30
N GLN A 414 -24.68 -22.60 -35.01
CA GLN A 414 -24.17 -21.70 -33.99
C GLN A 414 -22.66 -21.47 -34.12
N ALA A 415 -21.88 -22.54 -34.32
CA ALA A 415 -20.43 -22.47 -34.49
C ALA A 415 -20.03 -21.69 -35.76
N ALA A 416 -20.85 -21.78 -36.81
CA ALA A 416 -20.67 -21.07 -38.08
C ALA A 416 -21.05 -19.59 -38.02
N LEU A 417 -21.67 -19.10 -36.93
CA LEU A 417 -21.97 -17.67 -36.80
C LEU A 417 -20.68 -16.84 -36.83
N PRO A 418 -20.63 -15.77 -37.65
CA PRO A 418 -19.54 -14.82 -37.59
C PRO A 418 -19.42 -14.22 -36.18
N PRO A 419 -18.20 -13.85 -35.74
CA PRO A 419 -18.00 -13.23 -34.45
C PRO A 419 -18.69 -11.86 -34.39
N ALA A 420 -19.01 -11.40 -33.18
CA ALA A 420 -19.56 -10.07 -32.98
C ALA A 420 -18.53 -8.99 -33.39
N ALA A 421 -19.05 -7.84 -33.85
CA ALA A 421 -18.21 -6.72 -34.23
C ALA A 421 -17.39 -6.18 -33.02
N PRO A 422 -16.14 -5.73 -33.23
CA PRO A 422 -15.34 -5.12 -32.18
C PRO A 422 -16.03 -3.91 -31.55
N LEU A 423 -15.87 -3.73 -30.24
CA LEU A 423 -16.45 -2.62 -29.49
C LEU A 423 -15.40 -1.52 -29.29
N ASN A 424 -15.87 -0.32 -28.94
CA ASN A 424 -15.02 0.78 -28.46
C ASN A 424 -13.78 1.06 -29.33
N LEU A 425 -13.94 1.02 -30.66
CA LEU A 425 -12.87 1.37 -31.58
C LEU A 425 -12.43 2.82 -31.35
N VAL A 426 -11.16 2.98 -31.02
CA VAL A 426 -10.45 4.24 -30.81
C VAL A 426 -9.27 4.28 -31.77
N VAL A 427 -9.11 5.41 -32.44
CA VAL A 427 -8.01 5.66 -33.37
C VAL A 427 -7.37 6.98 -32.97
N THR A 428 -6.10 6.92 -32.56
CA THR A 428 -5.33 8.07 -32.10
C THR A 428 -3.94 8.06 -32.72
N THR A 429 -3.24 9.19 -32.67
CA THR A 429 -1.80 9.22 -32.96
C THR A 429 -1.01 8.87 -31.70
N ALA A 430 0.05 8.07 -31.84
CA ALA A 430 1.02 7.83 -30.78
C ALA A 430 1.74 9.14 -30.39
N GLU A 431 2.53 9.06 -29.31
CA GLU A 431 3.35 10.19 -28.85
C GLU A 431 4.32 10.71 -29.90
N ASP A 432 4.71 9.93 -30.91
CA ASP A 432 5.57 10.35 -32.04
C ASP A 432 4.83 11.22 -33.09
N GLY A 433 3.49 11.31 -33.00
CA GLY A 433 2.63 12.07 -33.90
C GLY A 433 2.60 11.55 -35.34
N ARG A 434 3.19 10.38 -35.63
CA ARG A 434 3.31 9.77 -36.97
C ARG A 434 2.71 8.38 -37.04
N THR A 435 2.76 7.64 -35.94
CA THR A 435 2.16 6.31 -35.83
C THR A 435 0.69 6.45 -35.44
N VAL A 436 -0.20 5.75 -36.14
CA VAL A 436 -1.60 5.64 -35.73
C VAL A 436 -1.77 4.41 -34.86
N GLN A 437 -2.29 4.60 -33.65
CA GLN A 437 -2.68 3.53 -32.74
C GLN A 437 -4.17 3.26 -32.93
N VAL A 438 -4.49 2.03 -33.28
CA VAL A 438 -5.85 1.53 -33.46
C VAL A 438 -6.10 0.54 -32.32
N THR A 439 -7.04 0.85 -31.44
CA THR A 439 -7.37 0.01 -30.29
C THR A 439 -8.86 -0.25 -30.25
N TRP A 440 -9.26 -1.45 -29.88
CA TRP A 440 -10.65 -1.85 -29.74
C TRP A 440 -10.82 -2.78 -28.54
N GLU A 441 -12.06 -3.12 -28.26
CA GLU A 441 -12.43 -4.17 -27.32
C GLU A 441 -13.03 -5.35 -28.07
N PRO A 442 -12.89 -6.59 -27.57
CA PRO A 442 -13.56 -7.74 -28.14
C PRO A 442 -15.08 -7.57 -28.13
N GLY A 443 -15.75 -8.05 -29.18
CA GLY A 443 -17.21 -8.16 -29.19
C GLY A 443 -17.73 -9.18 -28.17
N PHE A 444 -19.03 -9.13 -27.86
CA PHE A 444 -19.66 -10.11 -26.98
C PHE A 444 -19.45 -11.55 -27.48
N GLY A 445 -19.12 -12.47 -26.58
CA GLY A 445 -18.89 -13.88 -26.92
C GLY A 445 -17.60 -14.15 -27.70
N SER A 446 -16.63 -13.22 -27.67
CA SER A 446 -15.31 -13.45 -28.27
C SER A 446 -14.52 -14.51 -27.52
N THR A 447 -13.93 -15.43 -28.27
CA THR A 447 -13.18 -16.60 -27.80
C THR A 447 -11.76 -16.61 -28.40
N ALA A 448 -10.89 -17.53 -27.96
CA ALA A 448 -9.47 -17.54 -28.38
C ALA A 448 -9.23 -17.79 -29.88
N ASP A 449 -10.21 -18.32 -30.59
CA ASP A 449 -10.20 -18.53 -32.05
C ASP A 449 -10.58 -17.26 -32.86
N VAL A 450 -11.01 -16.19 -32.19
CA VAL A 450 -11.34 -14.92 -32.84
C VAL A 450 -10.07 -14.08 -33.06
N HIS A 451 -9.86 -13.69 -34.30
CA HIS A 451 -8.78 -12.77 -34.71
C HIS A 451 -9.38 -11.50 -35.31
N TYR A 452 -8.55 -10.51 -35.63
CA TYR A 452 -9.01 -9.25 -36.21
C TYR A 452 -8.29 -8.92 -37.51
N VAL A 453 -9.02 -8.28 -38.42
CA VAL A 453 -8.50 -7.65 -39.63
C VAL A 453 -8.69 -6.15 -39.51
N VAL A 454 -7.61 -5.40 -39.76
CA VAL A 454 -7.61 -3.95 -39.77
C VAL A 454 -7.43 -3.47 -41.20
N VAL A 455 -8.40 -2.72 -41.69
CA VAL A 455 -8.39 -2.08 -43.01
C VAL A 455 -8.23 -0.57 -42.85
N CYS A 456 -7.48 0.05 -43.75
CA CYS A 456 -7.34 1.50 -43.83
C CYS A 456 -7.79 1.98 -45.21
N ARG A 457 -8.59 3.03 -45.25
CA ARG A 457 -9.09 3.65 -46.48
C ARG A 457 -9.04 5.16 -46.40
N ALA A 458 -8.57 5.81 -47.46
CA ALA A 458 -8.59 7.27 -47.56
C ALA A 458 -9.98 7.79 -48.00
N GLY A 459 -10.42 8.91 -47.42
CA GLY A 459 -11.58 9.69 -47.85
C GLY A 459 -12.95 9.18 -47.42
N THR A 460 -13.19 7.86 -47.42
CA THR A 460 -14.48 7.27 -46.99
C THR A 460 -14.30 6.06 -46.09
N ALA A 461 -15.32 5.79 -45.27
CA ALA A 461 -15.33 4.62 -44.39
C ALA A 461 -15.33 3.30 -45.19
N PRO A 462 -14.56 2.30 -44.76
CA PRO A 462 -14.62 0.94 -45.33
C PRO A 462 -16.00 0.31 -45.07
N LYS A 463 -16.62 -0.26 -46.10
CA LYS A 463 -17.93 -0.94 -46.00
C LYS A 463 -17.85 -2.37 -45.45
N ASN A 464 -16.70 -3.03 -45.62
CA ASN A 464 -16.45 -4.40 -45.17
C ASN A 464 -14.94 -4.65 -45.00
N ALA A 465 -14.56 -5.84 -44.51
CA ALA A 465 -13.17 -6.21 -44.22
C ALA A 465 -12.25 -6.33 -45.46
N HIS A 466 -12.79 -6.11 -46.66
CA HIS A 466 -12.06 -6.12 -47.93
C HIS A 466 -12.11 -4.76 -48.66
N ASP A 467 -12.85 -3.77 -48.14
CA ASP A 467 -13.03 -2.46 -48.76
C ASP A 467 -11.99 -1.45 -48.25
N GLY A 468 -10.76 -1.54 -48.78
CA GLY A 468 -9.63 -0.70 -48.42
C GLY A 468 -8.32 -1.47 -48.46
N THR A 469 -7.23 -0.85 -47.99
CA THR A 469 -5.93 -1.52 -47.84
C THR A 469 -5.91 -2.27 -46.52
N VAL A 470 -5.71 -3.58 -46.54
CA VAL A 470 -5.51 -4.38 -45.31
C VAL A 470 -4.15 -4.02 -44.73
N VAL A 471 -4.15 -3.36 -43.57
CA VAL A 471 -2.93 -2.94 -42.86
C VAL A 471 -2.51 -3.93 -41.78
N ALA A 472 -3.43 -4.77 -41.32
CA ALA A 472 -3.15 -5.91 -40.45
C ALA A 472 -4.16 -7.04 -40.68
N LYS A 473 -3.70 -8.29 -40.57
CA LYS A 473 -4.52 -9.50 -40.69
C LYS A 473 -4.15 -10.47 -39.57
N ASP A 474 -5.10 -11.30 -39.15
CA ASP A 474 -4.93 -12.36 -38.16
C ASP A 474 -4.37 -11.83 -36.82
N VAL A 475 -4.81 -10.63 -36.42
CA VAL A 475 -4.37 -9.99 -35.19
C VAL A 475 -5.12 -10.61 -34.01
N ALA A 476 -4.41 -11.30 -33.11
CA ALA A 476 -5.03 -11.85 -31.90
C ALA A 476 -5.21 -10.79 -30.79
N ALA A 477 -4.34 -9.77 -30.77
CA ALA A 477 -4.43 -8.66 -29.82
C ALA A 477 -5.53 -7.66 -30.21
N THR A 478 -6.00 -6.87 -29.25
CA THR A 478 -7.02 -5.83 -29.47
C THR A 478 -6.44 -4.45 -29.77
N ARG A 479 -5.23 -4.45 -30.37
CA ARG A 479 -4.46 -3.26 -30.69
C ARG A 479 -3.59 -3.48 -31.92
N PHE A 480 -3.46 -2.45 -32.75
CA PHE A 480 -2.56 -2.39 -33.88
C PHE A 480 -1.95 -0.98 -34.05
N ASP A 481 -0.64 -0.92 -34.30
CA ASP A 481 0.09 0.34 -34.50
C ASP A 481 0.53 0.47 -35.97
N HIS A 482 -0.12 1.35 -36.74
CA HIS A 482 0.24 1.64 -38.13
C HIS A 482 1.31 2.73 -38.21
N ARG A 483 2.56 2.34 -38.51
CA ARG A 483 3.75 3.23 -38.47
C ARG A 483 3.92 4.18 -39.67
N SER A 484 3.24 3.93 -40.79
CA SER A 484 3.43 4.69 -42.03
C SER A 484 2.10 5.01 -42.70
N PRO A 485 1.18 5.70 -42.00
CA PRO A 485 -0.06 6.17 -42.59
C PRO A 485 0.21 7.29 -43.61
N GLU A 486 -0.69 7.46 -44.57
CA GLU A 486 -0.67 8.65 -45.42
C GLU A 486 -0.93 9.90 -44.57
N LEU A 487 -0.06 10.89 -44.70
CA LEU A 487 -0.14 12.15 -43.95
C LEU A 487 -1.11 13.11 -44.62
N ALA A 488 -1.66 14.03 -43.83
CA ALA A 488 -2.50 15.13 -44.33
C ALA A 488 -3.73 14.67 -45.14
N THR A 489 -4.16 13.42 -44.94
CA THR A 489 -5.31 12.81 -45.59
C THR A 489 -6.24 12.28 -44.52
N GLN A 490 -7.55 12.42 -44.74
CA GLN A 490 -8.54 11.84 -43.85
C GLN A 490 -8.57 10.32 -44.05
N LEU A 491 -8.05 9.57 -43.08
CA LEU A 491 -8.00 8.11 -43.09
C LEU A 491 -9.16 7.56 -42.26
N TYR A 492 -9.71 6.44 -42.72
CA TYR A 492 -10.69 5.64 -42.01
C TYR A 492 -10.08 4.27 -41.72
N TYR A 493 -9.97 3.94 -40.44
CA TYR A 493 -9.58 2.61 -39.99
C TYR A 493 -10.83 1.82 -39.66
N GLY A 494 -10.96 0.66 -40.30
CA GLY A 494 -12.00 -0.32 -40.04
C GLY A 494 -11.42 -1.55 -39.36
N VAL A 495 -12.12 -2.09 -38.37
CA VAL A 495 -11.76 -3.35 -37.72
C VAL A 495 -12.94 -4.31 -37.82
N ALA A 496 -12.69 -5.53 -38.27
CA ALA A 496 -13.63 -6.65 -38.22
C ALA A 496 -13.02 -7.80 -37.44
N ALA A 497 -13.85 -8.49 -36.66
CA ALA A 497 -13.51 -9.75 -36.04
C ALA A 497 -13.67 -10.89 -37.05
N THR A 498 -12.84 -11.92 -36.95
CA THR A 498 -12.80 -13.05 -37.87
C THR A 498 -12.76 -14.38 -37.12
N ARG A 499 -13.57 -15.33 -37.58
CA ARG A 499 -13.55 -16.74 -37.15
C ARG A 499 -13.64 -17.61 -38.40
N GLY A 500 -12.59 -18.38 -38.68
CA GLY A 500 -12.48 -19.13 -39.94
C GLY A 500 -12.61 -18.21 -41.16
N ALA A 501 -13.58 -18.48 -42.03
CA ALA A 501 -13.87 -17.65 -43.21
C ALA A 501 -14.90 -16.53 -42.93
N GLY A 502 -15.52 -16.49 -41.75
CA GLY A 502 -16.55 -15.52 -41.39
C GLY A 502 -15.97 -14.22 -40.84
N PHE A 503 -16.57 -13.09 -41.23
CA PHE A 503 -16.22 -11.75 -40.75
C PHE A 503 -17.42 -11.10 -40.06
N SER A 504 -17.15 -10.38 -38.97
CA SER A 504 -18.12 -9.43 -38.42
C SER A 504 -18.31 -8.24 -39.38
N PRO A 505 -19.38 -7.43 -39.22
CA PRO A 505 -19.41 -6.08 -39.76
C PRO A 505 -18.18 -5.28 -39.33
N VAL A 506 -17.71 -4.37 -40.19
CA VAL A 506 -16.58 -3.48 -39.89
C VAL A 506 -17.07 -2.31 -39.04
N VAL A 507 -16.40 -2.09 -37.90
CA VAL A 507 -16.52 -0.85 -37.14
C VAL A 507 -15.43 0.10 -37.59
N SER A 508 -15.78 1.36 -37.87
CA SER A 508 -14.82 2.32 -38.42
C SER A 508 -14.73 3.62 -37.64
N ARG A 509 -13.52 4.18 -37.62
CA ARG A 509 -13.21 5.51 -37.07
C ARG A 509 -12.26 6.25 -38.00
N THR A 510 -12.32 7.57 -37.97
CA THR A 510 -11.50 8.43 -38.83
C THR A 510 -10.45 9.19 -38.03
N ILE A 511 -9.30 9.44 -38.66
CA ILE A 511 -8.22 10.27 -38.14
C ILE A 511 -7.53 11.00 -39.30
N THR A 512 -6.98 12.18 -39.02
CA THR A 512 -6.03 12.86 -39.93
C THR A 512 -4.71 13.01 -39.20
N VAL A 513 -3.64 12.43 -39.75
CA VAL A 513 -2.32 12.44 -39.12
C VAL A 513 -1.55 13.68 -39.58
N LEU A 514 -1.27 14.57 -38.63
CA LEU A 514 -0.55 15.83 -38.83
C LEU A 514 0.62 15.91 -37.85
N PRO A 515 1.80 15.35 -38.20
CA PRO A 515 2.94 15.33 -37.30
C PRO A 515 3.33 16.75 -36.84
N PRO A 516 3.43 17.02 -35.52
CA PRO A 516 3.82 18.33 -35.03
C PRO A 516 5.33 18.57 -35.23
N VAL A 517 5.75 19.83 -35.08
CA VAL A 517 7.18 20.18 -34.98
C VAL A 517 7.73 19.61 -33.66
N ARG A 518 8.94 19.05 -33.71
CA ARG A 518 9.63 18.43 -32.56
C ARG A 518 11.09 18.83 -32.54
N ASP A 519 11.74 18.55 -31.41
CA ASP A 519 13.18 18.71 -31.22
C ASP A 519 13.69 20.11 -31.60
N VAL A 520 12.91 21.13 -31.22
CA VAL A 520 13.23 22.52 -31.47
C VAL A 520 14.39 22.93 -30.57
N ARG A 521 15.51 23.31 -31.18
CA ARG A 521 16.66 23.90 -30.50
C ARG A 521 16.48 25.40 -30.40
N VAL A 522 16.81 25.94 -29.23
CA VAL A 522 16.69 27.35 -28.91
C VAL A 522 18.06 27.83 -28.45
N ASP A 523 18.64 28.73 -29.24
CA ASP A 523 19.91 29.39 -28.93
C ASP A 523 19.62 30.86 -28.65
N ALA A 524 20.14 31.39 -27.54
CA ALA A 524 19.88 32.75 -27.09
C ALA A 524 21.17 33.57 -27.06
N ASP A 525 21.09 34.74 -27.69
CA ASP A 525 22.11 35.79 -27.72
C ASP A 525 21.67 36.98 -26.85
N PRO A 526 22.51 38.01 -26.64
CA PRO A 526 22.14 39.16 -25.79
C PRO A 526 20.84 39.85 -26.18
N ASP A 527 20.55 39.95 -27.48
CA ASP A 527 19.40 40.67 -28.05
C ASP A 527 18.64 39.83 -29.10
N SER A 528 18.91 38.53 -29.18
CA SER A 528 18.28 37.65 -30.16
C SER A 528 18.04 36.24 -29.64
N VAL A 529 17.09 35.54 -30.26
CA VAL A 529 16.86 34.11 -30.06
C VAL A 529 16.76 33.47 -31.43
N ALA A 530 17.62 32.48 -31.67
CA ALA A 530 17.58 31.63 -32.84
C ALA A 530 16.87 30.30 -32.51
N LEU A 531 15.97 29.88 -33.39
CA LEU A 531 15.26 28.62 -33.32
C LEU A 531 15.68 27.77 -34.51
N SER A 532 15.96 26.49 -34.27
CA SER A 532 16.16 25.51 -35.35
C SER A 532 15.43 24.20 -35.06
N TRP A 533 14.88 23.58 -36.10
CA TRP A 533 14.14 22.33 -36.01
C TRP A 533 14.25 21.55 -37.32
N ASN A 534 13.91 20.27 -37.27
CA ASN A 534 13.74 19.47 -38.49
C ASN A 534 12.31 19.62 -39.01
N PRO A 535 12.08 20.08 -40.25
CA PRO A 535 10.74 20.15 -40.83
C PRO A 535 10.05 18.78 -40.79
N PRO A 536 8.82 18.68 -40.25
CA PRO A 536 8.09 17.41 -40.26
C PRO A 536 7.86 16.89 -41.69
N ALA A 537 7.97 15.57 -41.88
CA ALA A 537 7.74 14.95 -43.18
C ALA A 537 6.34 15.28 -43.71
N GLY A 538 6.24 15.69 -44.98
CA GLY A 538 4.97 16.06 -45.61
C GLY A 538 4.44 17.46 -45.23
N ALA A 539 5.07 18.18 -44.30
CA ALA A 539 4.71 19.56 -44.01
C ALA A 539 5.13 20.48 -45.17
N ARG A 540 4.22 21.37 -45.59
CA ARG A 540 4.47 22.38 -46.61
C ARG A 540 5.31 23.54 -46.05
N ALA A 541 5.02 23.95 -44.82
CA ALA A 541 5.68 25.04 -44.14
C ALA A 541 5.57 24.88 -42.62
N VAL A 542 6.37 25.64 -41.89
CA VAL A 542 6.19 25.84 -40.44
C VAL A 542 5.92 27.32 -40.21
N ARG A 543 4.78 27.63 -39.59
CA ARG A 543 4.47 28.97 -39.12
C ARG A 543 5.06 29.16 -37.74
N VAL A 544 5.77 30.25 -37.51
CA VAL A 544 6.35 30.57 -36.20
C VAL A 544 5.77 31.88 -35.69
N VAL A 545 5.08 31.83 -34.57
CA VAL A 545 4.54 33.01 -33.89
C VAL A 545 5.31 33.23 -32.60
N GLN A 546 5.94 34.39 -32.48
CA GLN A 546 6.55 34.87 -31.26
C GLN A 546 5.52 35.63 -30.43
N VAL A 547 5.52 35.39 -29.11
CA VAL A 547 4.73 36.11 -28.11
C VAL A 547 5.71 36.81 -27.17
N GLY A 548 5.65 38.13 -27.15
CA GLY A 548 6.44 38.99 -26.27
C GLY A 548 6.03 38.92 -24.80
N PRO A 549 6.86 39.45 -23.88
CA PRO A 549 6.52 39.55 -22.45
C PRO A 549 5.30 40.45 -22.19
N ASP A 550 4.99 41.36 -23.12
CA ASP A 550 3.79 42.20 -23.15
C ASP A 550 2.55 41.48 -23.72
N GLY A 551 2.70 40.21 -24.13
CA GLY A 551 1.67 39.41 -24.77
C GLY A 551 1.50 39.69 -26.27
N ARG A 552 2.27 40.61 -26.87
CA ARG A 552 2.15 40.96 -28.29
C ARG A 552 2.65 39.81 -29.16
N GLN A 553 1.87 39.48 -30.19
CA GLN A 553 2.22 38.43 -31.15
C GLN A 553 2.87 38.99 -32.41
N THR A 554 3.94 38.36 -32.87
CA THR A 554 4.65 38.68 -34.11
C THR A 554 4.93 37.40 -34.87
N GLU A 555 4.52 37.33 -36.14
CA GLU A 555 4.83 36.19 -37.00
C GLU A 555 6.24 36.34 -37.58
N LEU A 556 7.05 35.31 -37.40
CA LEU A 556 8.41 35.23 -37.92
C LEU A 556 8.43 34.37 -39.18
N LYS A 557 9.31 34.69 -40.13
CA LYS A 557 9.46 33.94 -41.39
C LYS A 557 10.64 32.99 -41.30
N PRO A 558 10.42 31.66 -41.17
CA PRO A 558 11.51 30.70 -41.19
C PRO A 558 12.13 30.58 -42.58
N ASN A 559 13.39 30.17 -42.61
CA ASN A 559 14.03 29.76 -43.86
C ASN A 559 13.67 28.32 -44.24
N SER A 560 14.06 27.92 -45.45
CA SER A 560 13.81 26.59 -46.02
C SER A 560 14.49 25.44 -45.28
N HIS A 561 15.44 25.73 -44.38
CA HIS A 561 16.17 24.74 -43.59
C HIS A 561 15.58 24.52 -42.19
N GLY A 562 14.40 25.10 -41.89
CA GLY A 562 13.74 24.92 -40.60
C GLY A 562 14.41 25.72 -39.48
N SER A 563 14.79 26.97 -39.76
CA SER A 563 15.29 27.87 -38.72
C SER A 563 14.77 29.29 -38.87
N VAL A 564 14.71 30.01 -37.76
CA VAL A 564 14.32 31.43 -37.71
C VAL A 564 15.02 32.14 -36.57
N SER A 565 15.41 33.38 -36.80
CA SER A 565 16.00 34.24 -35.77
C SER A 565 15.04 35.38 -35.44
N SER A 566 14.81 35.60 -34.16
CA SER A 566 14.11 36.75 -33.63
C SER A 566 15.13 37.71 -33.03
N VAL A 567 15.18 38.95 -33.52
CA VAL A 567 16.22 39.95 -33.19
C VAL A 567 15.59 41.21 -32.60
N GLY A 568 16.39 42.01 -31.88
CA GLY A 568 15.92 43.24 -31.24
C GLY A 568 15.12 42.97 -29.95
N LEU A 569 15.44 41.88 -29.26
CA LEU A 569 14.77 41.42 -28.06
C LEU A 569 15.39 42.04 -26.81
N THR A 570 14.55 42.23 -25.79
CA THR A 570 15.01 42.77 -24.50
C THR A 570 15.75 41.67 -23.73
N THR A 571 17.04 41.89 -23.44
CA THR A 571 17.85 40.99 -22.61
C THR A 571 17.17 40.71 -21.28
N GLY A 572 17.11 39.44 -20.87
CA GLY A 572 16.47 38.99 -19.64
C GLY A 572 14.95 38.81 -19.72
N ALA A 573 14.27 39.27 -20.79
CA ALA A 573 12.84 39.06 -20.96
C ALA A 573 12.55 37.72 -21.67
N THR A 574 11.57 36.97 -21.18
CA THR A 574 11.21 35.66 -21.76
C THR A 574 10.20 35.83 -22.90
N TYR A 575 10.52 35.25 -24.05
CA TYR A 575 9.64 35.19 -25.22
C TYR A 575 9.15 33.76 -25.42
N THR A 576 7.88 33.58 -25.78
CA THR A 576 7.31 32.28 -26.16
C THR A 576 7.22 32.17 -27.67
N TYR A 577 7.56 31.01 -28.23
CA TYR A 577 7.46 30.73 -29.65
C TYR A 577 6.53 29.54 -29.87
N LEU A 578 5.56 29.72 -30.77
CA LEU A 578 4.61 28.71 -31.19
C LEU A 578 4.94 28.31 -32.63
N LEU A 579 5.44 27.09 -32.80
CA LEU A 579 5.79 26.51 -34.09
C LEU A 579 4.66 25.57 -34.54
N THR A 580 4.00 25.90 -35.64
CA THR A 580 2.86 25.14 -36.18
C THR A 580 3.22 24.61 -37.56
N ALA A 581 3.29 23.29 -37.71
CA ALA A 581 3.46 22.66 -39.03
C ALA A 581 2.16 22.76 -39.84
N LEU A 582 2.28 23.18 -41.09
CA LEU A 582 1.18 23.37 -42.03
C LEU A 582 1.27 22.33 -43.14
N TYR A 583 0.17 21.64 -43.39
CA TYR A 583 0.08 20.54 -44.36
C TYR A 583 -0.90 20.90 -45.47
N ALA A 584 -0.51 20.64 -46.71
CA ALA A 584 -1.41 20.78 -47.86
C ALA A 584 -2.31 19.55 -47.97
N THR A 585 -3.60 19.77 -48.13
CA THR A 585 -4.62 18.73 -48.36
C THR A 585 -5.45 19.08 -49.59
N ALA A 586 -6.22 18.12 -50.10
CA ALA A 586 -7.16 18.36 -51.20
C ALA A 586 -8.25 19.39 -50.84
N ALA A 587 -8.55 19.57 -49.55
CA ALA A 587 -9.56 20.49 -49.03
C ALA A 587 -9.00 21.86 -48.60
N GLY A 588 -7.68 22.08 -48.71
CA GLY A 588 -7.01 23.30 -48.24
C GLY A 588 -5.83 23.00 -47.32
N GLU A 589 -5.48 23.92 -46.44
CA GLU A 589 -4.36 23.77 -45.50
C GLU A 589 -4.85 23.32 -44.12
N LEU A 590 -4.17 22.33 -43.52
CA LEU A 590 -4.40 21.91 -42.14
C LEU A 590 -3.19 22.24 -41.27
N ALA A 591 -3.45 22.68 -40.04
CA ALA A 591 -2.45 22.97 -39.04
C ALA A 591 -2.33 21.83 -38.03
N ALA A 592 -1.10 21.36 -37.79
CA ALA A 592 -0.82 20.45 -36.68
C ALA A 592 -0.94 21.16 -35.32
N GLN A 593 -0.89 20.39 -34.22
CA GLN A 593 -0.79 21.00 -32.90
C GLN A 593 0.50 21.84 -32.77
N PRO A 594 0.44 23.03 -32.16
CA PRO A 594 1.59 23.91 -32.03
C PRO A 594 2.60 23.36 -31.01
N CYS A 595 3.88 23.33 -31.40
CA CYS A 595 4.99 23.13 -30.49
C CYS A 595 5.33 24.46 -29.81
N ARG A 596 5.33 24.47 -28.47
CA ARG A 596 5.62 25.65 -27.66
C ARG A 596 7.04 25.55 -27.08
N VAL A 597 7.86 26.55 -27.35
CA VAL A 597 9.18 26.73 -26.71
C VAL A 597 9.36 28.14 -26.19
N THR A 598 10.34 28.36 -25.33
CA THR A 598 10.66 29.68 -24.78
C THR A 598 12.12 30.01 -24.98
N GLY A 599 12.42 31.27 -25.26
CA GLY A 599 13.78 31.78 -25.34
C GLY A 599 13.88 33.11 -24.59
N THR A 600 14.91 33.23 -23.76
CA THR A 600 15.24 34.46 -23.03
C THR A 600 16.59 34.94 -23.55
N PRO A 601 16.67 36.09 -24.26
CA PRO A 601 17.95 36.65 -24.70
C PRO A 601 18.84 36.93 -23.48
N ARG A 602 20.09 36.44 -23.50
CA ARG A 602 21.05 36.55 -22.38
C ARG A 602 22.46 36.79 -22.94
N GLY A 603 23.26 37.55 -22.19
CA GLY A 603 24.68 37.76 -22.53
C GLY A 603 25.54 36.51 -22.26
N GLN A 604 26.84 36.59 -22.54
CA GLN A 604 27.77 35.57 -22.07
C GLN A 604 27.86 35.63 -20.54
N VAL A 605 27.67 34.50 -19.86
CA VAL A 605 27.87 34.39 -18.41
C VAL A 605 29.32 34.75 -18.06
N LYS A 606 29.53 35.59 -17.04
CA LYS A 606 30.85 36.05 -16.61
C LYS A 606 31.03 35.85 -15.11
N PRO A 607 32.23 35.46 -14.64
CA PRO A 607 32.55 35.42 -13.22
C PRO A 607 32.58 36.83 -12.62
N VAL A 608 32.16 36.96 -11.36
CA VAL A 608 32.33 38.20 -10.59
C VAL A 608 33.82 38.32 -10.17
N PRO A 609 34.55 39.36 -10.63
CA PRO A 609 36.00 39.48 -10.37
C PRO A 609 36.33 39.86 -8.93
N PHE A 610 35.43 40.54 -8.24
CA PHE A 610 35.65 41.01 -6.88
C PHE A 610 34.32 41.28 -6.17
N VAL A 611 34.28 40.99 -4.87
CA VAL A 611 33.18 41.37 -3.97
C VAL A 611 33.69 42.32 -2.89
N ASN A 612 32.89 43.32 -2.52
CA ASN A 612 33.16 44.17 -1.38
C ASN A 612 32.45 43.58 -0.16
N VAL A 613 33.20 43.31 0.89
CA VAL A 613 32.68 42.73 2.13
C VAL A 613 32.73 43.77 3.25
N ARG A 614 31.65 43.93 4.01
CA ARG A 614 31.58 44.78 5.19
C ARG A 614 30.87 44.05 6.33
N LEU A 615 31.51 44.02 7.50
CA LEU A 615 30.86 43.59 8.73
C LEU A 615 30.05 44.74 9.32
N ARG A 616 28.84 44.45 9.78
CA ARG A 616 27.95 45.38 10.48
C ARG A 616 27.45 44.74 11.75
N SER A 617 27.17 45.58 12.74
CA SER A 617 26.40 45.16 13.92
C SER A 617 24.91 45.26 13.60
N ALA A 618 24.18 44.15 13.75
CA ALA A 618 22.73 44.15 13.69
C ALA A 618 22.15 44.84 14.93
N SER A 619 20.91 45.32 14.84
CA SER A 619 20.19 45.89 15.99
C SER A 619 19.91 44.86 17.09
N SER A 620 19.95 43.56 16.77
CA SER A 620 19.81 42.44 17.71
C SER A 620 21.10 42.11 18.48
N GLY A 621 22.25 42.69 18.10
CA GLY A 621 23.55 42.35 18.64
C GLY A 621 24.32 41.28 17.86
N ASP A 622 23.69 40.67 16.84
CA ASP A 622 24.34 39.72 15.94
C ASP A 622 25.27 40.43 14.93
N THR A 623 26.22 39.69 14.36
CA THR A 623 27.08 40.22 13.28
C THR A 623 26.45 39.93 11.92
N GLU A 624 26.21 40.98 11.15
CA GLU A 624 25.75 40.89 9.76
C GLU A 624 26.89 41.11 8.79
N LEU A 625 26.92 40.30 7.73
CA LEU A 625 27.81 40.46 6.61
C LEU A 625 27.06 41.08 5.43
N GLU A 626 27.50 42.24 4.98
CA GLU A 626 27.06 42.83 3.72
C GLU A 626 28.10 42.56 2.63
N VAL A 627 27.69 41.84 1.59
CA VAL A 627 28.51 41.52 0.42
C VAL A 627 27.91 42.20 -0.80
N THR A 628 28.69 43.02 -1.51
CA THR A 628 28.23 43.74 -2.71
C THR A 628 29.15 43.54 -3.91
N TRP A 629 28.58 43.44 -5.11
CA TRP A 629 29.26 43.16 -6.38
C TRP A 629 28.72 44.02 -7.54
N ALA A 630 29.43 44.00 -8.67
CA ALA A 630 28.94 44.59 -9.92
C ALA A 630 27.98 43.61 -10.61
N PRO A 631 26.79 44.05 -11.05
CA PRO A 631 25.77 43.17 -11.64
C PRO A 631 26.28 42.50 -12.92
N VAL A 632 25.87 41.25 -13.12
CA VAL A 632 26.11 40.52 -14.38
C VAL A 632 24.82 40.53 -15.18
N THR A 633 24.75 41.36 -16.23
CA THR A 633 23.53 41.58 -17.01
C THR A 633 22.91 40.27 -17.51
N GLY A 634 21.68 39.99 -17.08
CA GLY A 634 20.92 38.80 -17.49
C GLY A 634 21.17 37.55 -16.64
N PHE A 635 21.93 37.65 -15.54
CA PHE A 635 22.25 36.52 -14.65
C PHE A 635 22.13 36.92 -13.18
N ASP A 636 21.61 36.00 -12.36
CA ASP A 636 21.60 36.16 -10.91
C ASP A 636 22.96 35.78 -10.33
N VAL A 637 23.38 36.51 -9.30
CA VAL A 637 24.60 36.21 -8.55
C VAL A 637 24.23 35.80 -7.12
N GLU A 638 24.73 34.65 -6.70
CA GLU A 638 24.55 34.12 -5.35
C GLU A 638 25.88 34.15 -4.58
N ILE A 639 25.84 34.48 -3.28
CA ILE A 639 27.03 34.41 -2.43
C ILE A 639 27.00 33.11 -1.63
N TRP A 640 28.09 32.36 -1.70
CA TRP A 640 28.28 31.07 -1.02
C TRP A 640 29.53 31.13 -0.15
N HIS A 641 29.58 30.33 0.93
CA HIS A 641 30.74 30.29 1.81
C HIS A 641 31.12 28.90 2.29
N THR A 642 32.41 28.71 2.50
CA THR A 642 33.06 27.46 2.95
C THR A 642 33.91 27.72 4.20
N ALA A 643 34.17 26.68 4.99
CA ALA A 643 35.00 26.78 6.20
C ALA A 643 36.51 26.87 5.89
N GLY A 644 36.95 26.30 4.76
CA GLY A 644 38.31 26.40 4.25
C GLY A 644 38.31 26.83 2.79
N LYS A 645 39.48 27.14 2.23
CA LYS A 645 39.58 27.67 0.86
C LYS A 645 38.90 26.74 -0.15
N PRO A 646 37.96 27.24 -0.98
CA PRO A 646 37.25 26.41 -1.94
C PRO A 646 38.21 25.85 -2.99
N ARG A 647 37.96 24.61 -3.44
CA ARG A 647 38.75 23.94 -4.49
C ARG A 647 38.49 24.49 -5.90
N TRP A 648 37.41 25.25 -6.06
CA TRP A 648 37.01 25.82 -7.34
C TRP A 648 37.88 27.03 -7.72
N SER A 649 38.23 27.11 -9.00
CA SER A 649 39.05 28.20 -9.54
C SER A 649 38.18 29.32 -10.09
N TYR A 650 38.69 30.56 -10.06
CA TYR A 650 38.05 31.70 -10.72
C TYR A 650 37.72 31.41 -12.19
N GLY A 651 36.51 31.73 -12.62
CA GLY A 651 36.01 31.51 -13.98
C GLY A 651 35.62 30.06 -14.30
N SER A 652 35.87 29.11 -13.40
CA SER A 652 35.44 27.73 -13.59
C SER A 652 33.92 27.62 -13.56
N ARG A 653 33.38 26.67 -14.33
CA ARG A 653 31.97 26.35 -14.36
C ARG A 653 31.73 25.08 -13.57
N VAL A 654 30.90 25.17 -12.54
CA VAL A 654 30.70 24.11 -11.55
C VAL A 654 29.19 23.81 -11.43
N PRO A 655 28.77 22.55 -11.42
CA PRO A 655 27.38 22.18 -11.13
C PRO A 655 26.88 22.75 -9.79
N MET A 656 25.63 23.23 -9.74
CA MET A 656 25.08 23.86 -8.53
C MET A 656 24.87 22.88 -7.37
N ASP A 657 24.68 21.59 -7.67
CA ASP A 657 24.60 20.51 -6.68
C ASP A 657 25.94 20.25 -6.00
N GLU A 658 27.05 20.29 -6.75
CA GLU A 658 28.41 20.24 -6.20
C GLU A 658 28.69 21.45 -5.28
N ILE A 659 28.29 22.65 -5.70
CA ILE A 659 28.43 23.86 -4.87
C ILE A 659 27.64 23.73 -3.57
N ALA A 660 26.40 23.25 -3.65
CA ALA A 660 25.53 23.08 -2.49
C ALA A 660 25.99 21.96 -1.54
N ALA A 661 26.75 20.96 -2.03
CA ALA A 661 27.31 19.91 -1.19
C ALA A 661 28.49 20.39 -0.34
N GLU A 662 29.26 21.38 -0.81
CA GLU A 662 30.51 21.83 -0.17
C GLU A 662 30.41 23.21 0.49
N ALA A 663 29.46 24.04 0.08
CA ALA A 663 29.30 25.40 0.55
C ALA A 663 27.88 25.69 1.05
N VAL A 664 27.75 26.73 1.86
CA VAL A 664 26.47 27.23 2.36
C VAL A 664 26.19 28.60 1.76
N ARG A 665 24.97 28.79 1.27
CA ARG A 665 24.55 30.07 0.69
C ARG A 665 24.34 31.11 1.79
N LEU A 666 24.91 32.30 1.60
CA LEU A 666 24.58 33.47 2.39
C LEU A 666 23.20 33.98 1.97
N THR A 667 22.23 33.87 2.87
CA THR A 667 20.85 34.32 2.68
C THR A 667 20.57 35.56 3.52
N GLY A 668 19.71 36.45 3.02
CA GLY A 668 19.32 37.66 3.73
C GLY A 668 18.73 38.73 2.83
N ALA A 669 18.62 39.96 3.34
CA ALA A 669 18.01 41.06 2.62
C ALA A 669 18.90 41.53 1.46
N SER A 670 18.28 41.97 0.35
CA SER A 670 19.01 42.62 -0.73
C SER A 670 19.72 43.86 -0.21
N ALA A 671 20.99 43.99 -0.59
CA ALA A 671 21.85 45.11 -0.25
C ALA A 671 22.44 45.72 -1.53
N GLY A 672 23.12 46.85 -1.40
CA GLY A 672 23.65 47.60 -2.55
C GLY A 672 22.72 48.72 -3.02
N GLY A 673 23.24 49.54 -3.93
CA GLY A 673 22.57 50.73 -4.44
C GLY A 673 23.31 51.31 -5.65
N GLY A 674 22.58 51.95 -6.55
CA GLY A 674 23.13 52.47 -7.81
C GLY A 674 23.52 51.35 -8.78
N ARG A 675 24.80 51.25 -9.14
CA ARG A 675 25.35 50.26 -10.09
C ARG A 675 25.89 48.98 -9.42
N ARG A 676 25.46 48.66 -8.20
CA ARG A 676 25.91 47.48 -7.44
C ARG A 676 24.73 46.73 -6.85
N GLU A 677 24.84 45.40 -6.88
CA GLU A 677 23.95 44.46 -6.21
C GLU A 677 24.63 43.93 -4.95
N GLY A 678 23.86 43.30 -4.07
CA GLY A 678 24.38 42.80 -2.81
C GLY A 678 23.38 41.98 -2.01
N VAL A 679 23.90 41.29 -1.01
CA VAL A 679 23.14 40.56 0.00
C VAL A 679 23.67 40.92 1.38
N ARG A 680 22.76 41.02 2.36
CA ARG A 680 23.08 41.22 3.77
C ARG A 680 22.43 40.15 4.62
N GLY A 681 23.23 39.38 5.34
CA GLY A 681 22.76 38.27 6.18
C GLY A 681 23.55 38.14 7.48
N VAL A 682 22.92 37.52 8.49
CA VAL A 682 23.57 37.22 9.79
C VAL A 682 24.57 36.09 9.61
N VAL A 683 25.76 36.22 10.20
CA VAL A 683 26.84 35.25 10.09
C VAL A 683 27.35 34.82 11.46
N ALA A 684 27.70 33.53 11.57
CA ALA A 684 28.31 32.99 12.78
C ALA A 684 29.79 33.41 12.89
N PRO A 685 30.34 33.52 14.12
CA PRO A 685 31.77 33.74 14.33
C PRO A 685 32.64 32.66 13.67
N GLY A 686 33.86 33.04 13.27
CA GLY A 686 34.85 32.17 12.65
C GLY A 686 35.38 32.69 11.32
N LEU A 687 36.40 32.00 10.79
CA LEU A 687 36.99 32.25 9.48
C LEU A 687 36.19 31.51 8.41
N ARG A 688 35.81 32.21 7.33
CA ARG A 688 35.12 31.62 6.18
C ARG A 688 35.61 32.22 4.87
N HIS A 689 35.51 31.46 3.80
CA HIS A 689 35.79 31.93 2.45
C HIS A 689 34.49 32.13 1.69
N TYR A 690 34.21 33.36 1.27
CA TYR A 690 33.03 33.74 0.52
C TYR A 690 33.34 33.83 -0.98
N VAL A 691 32.46 33.27 -1.81
CA VAL A 691 32.56 33.24 -3.27
C VAL A 691 31.25 33.73 -3.88
N ALA A 692 31.34 34.60 -4.87
CA ALA A 692 30.22 34.92 -5.74
C ALA A 692 30.08 33.86 -6.83
N VAL A 693 28.87 33.38 -7.06
CA VAL A 693 28.52 32.38 -8.07
C VAL A 693 27.49 33.00 -9.01
N THR A 694 27.87 33.21 -10.26
CA THR A 694 26.94 33.69 -11.29
C THR A 694 26.17 32.50 -11.84
N ARG A 695 24.85 32.45 -11.60
CA ARG A 695 24.00 31.30 -11.87
C ARG A 695 23.64 31.22 -13.35
N ASP A 696 23.88 30.06 -13.96
CA ASP A 696 23.52 29.76 -15.35
C ASP A 696 22.92 28.35 -15.47
N GLY A 697 21.60 28.29 -15.28
CA GLY A 697 20.83 27.05 -15.21
C GLY A 697 21.19 26.23 -13.97
N ASP A 698 21.55 24.97 -14.19
CA ASP A 698 21.99 24.01 -13.16
C ASP A 698 23.51 24.09 -12.88
N SER A 699 24.19 25.09 -13.44
CA SER A 699 25.61 25.34 -13.24
C SER A 699 25.86 26.78 -12.81
N GLY A 700 26.97 27.04 -12.14
CA GLY A 700 27.41 28.36 -11.73
C GLY A 700 28.81 28.66 -12.22
N VAL A 701 29.08 29.92 -12.58
CA VAL A 701 30.43 30.40 -12.88
C VAL A 701 31.04 31.04 -11.64
N ILE A 702 32.21 30.55 -11.24
CA ILE A 702 32.85 30.86 -9.97
C ILE A 702 33.59 32.20 -10.04
N GLY A 703 33.24 33.12 -9.15
CA GLY A 703 33.93 34.38 -8.91
C GLY A 703 35.14 34.25 -7.99
N GLN A 704 35.78 35.36 -7.68
CA GLN A 704 36.95 35.37 -6.79
C GLN A 704 36.54 35.05 -5.34
N SER A 705 37.32 34.22 -4.65
CA SER A 705 37.11 33.91 -3.23
C SER A 705 37.72 34.98 -2.32
N ASN A 706 36.97 35.45 -1.33
CA ASN A 706 37.42 36.37 -0.30
C ASN A 706 37.41 35.69 1.07
N GLU A 707 38.53 35.76 1.78
CA GLU A 707 38.65 35.29 3.16
C GLU A 707 38.12 36.37 4.13
N VAL A 708 37.29 35.96 5.09
CA VAL A 708 36.64 36.88 6.03
C VAL A 708 36.58 36.24 7.40
N GLY A 709 37.22 36.88 8.39
CA GLY A 709 37.13 36.54 9.80
C GLY A 709 36.00 37.29 10.50
N VAL A 710 35.09 36.57 11.16
CA VAL A 710 34.04 37.14 12.01
C VAL A 710 34.41 36.90 13.48
N CYS A 711 34.82 37.96 14.18
CA CYS A 711 35.19 37.89 15.59
C CYS A 711 33.96 38.16 16.50
N PRO A 712 33.70 37.32 17.53
CA PRO A 712 32.52 37.47 18.37
C PRO A 712 32.61 38.73 19.24
N ARG A 713 31.48 39.41 19.50
CA ARG A 713 31.46 40.56 20.42
C ARG A 713 31.57 40.09 21.87
N LEU A 714 32.28 40.86 22.72
CA LEU A 714 32.30 40.63 24.17
C LEU A 714 30.98 41.07 24.81
N SER A 715 30.40 40.20 25.62
CA SER A 715 29.21 40.47 26.45
C SER A 715 29.57 40.51 27.93
N ASP A 716 28.66 41.05 28.74
CA ASP A 716 28.69 40.97 30.21
C ASP A 716 30.00 41.41 30.86
N VAL A 717 30.62 42.45 30.29
CA VAL A 717 31.86 43.01 30.82
C VAL A 717 31.57 43.79 32.10
N THR A 718 32.21 43.39 33.19
CA THR A 718 32.18 44.10 34.47
C THR A 718 33.54 44.75 34.75
N ALA A 719 33.53 45.88 35.45
CA ALA A 719 34.73 46.60 35.87
C ALA A 719 34.67 46.88 37.36
N GLU A 720 35.70 46.49 38.09
CA GLU A 720 35.86 46.76 39.51
C GLU A 720 37.13 47.58 39.75
N ARG A 721 37.00 48.72 40.41
CA ARG A 721 38.13 49.60 40.71
C ARG A 721 38.74 49.30 42.07
N PHE A 722 40.05 49.05 42.07
CA PHE A 722 40.91 48.95 43.25
C PHE A 722 41.94 50.09 43.22
N HIS A 723 41.50 51.29 43.60
CA HIS A 723 42.31 52.51 43.57
C HIS A 723 42.87 52.81 42.17
N ASP A 724 44.16 52.57 41.92
CA ASP A 724 44.83 52.85 40.64
C ASP A 724 44.79 51.68 39.63
N VAL A 725 44.27 50.52 40.05
CA VAL A 725 44.08 49.33 39.22
C VAL A 725 42.58 49.09 38.99
N VAL A 726 42.22 48.71 37.77
CA VAL A 726 40.88 48.23 37.43
C VAL A 726 40.97 46.75 37.03
N LEU A 727 40.12 45.92 37.62
CA LEU A 727 39.91 44.53 37.23
C LEU A 727 38.69 44.45 36.31
N LEU A 728 38.91 43.97 35.10
CA LEU A 728 37.85 43.72 34.12
C LEU A 728 37.58 42.23 34.03
N SER A 729 36.30 41.86 34.03
CA SER A 729 35.87 40.47 33.93
C SER A 729 34.75 40.31 32.91
N TRP A 730 34.79 39.23 32.13
CA TRP A 730 33.79 38.85 31.12
C TRP A 730 33.81 37.32 30.86
N PRO A 731 32.74 36.76 30.25
CA PRO A 731 32.74 35.39 29.73
C PRO A 731 33.67 35.26 28.52
N TRP A 732 34.55 34.24 28.51
CA TRP A 732 35.56 34.11 27.45
C TRP A 732 34.94 33.84 26.07
N PRO A 733 35.35 34.56 24.98
CA PRO A 733 34.69 34.52 23.66
C PRO A 733 34.91 33.25 22.82
N GLY A 734 35.73 32.31 23.29
CA GLY A 734 36.06 31.06 22.59
C GLY A 734 37.57 30.82 22.48
N GLU A 735 37.98 29.60 22.18
CA GLU A 735 39.40 29.20 22.17
C GLU A 735 40.21 29.77 21.00
N ALA A 736 39.53 30.16 19.92
CA ALA A 736 40.16 30.72 18.72
C ALA A 736 40.44 32.23 18.83
N PHE A 737 40.14 32.87 19.96
CA PHE A 737 40.18 34.32 20.12
C PHE A 737 40.98 34.74 21.35
N ASP A 738 41.72 35.83 21.19
CA ASP A 738 42.26 36.65 22.27
C ASP A 738 41.43 37.92 22.42
N VAL A 739 41.64 38.64 23.53
CA VAL A 739 41.03 39.95 23.76
C VAL A 739 42.09 41.03 23.74
N GLN A 740 41.88 42.02 22.87
CA GLN A 740 42.64 43.26 22.85
C GLN A 740 41.91 44.29 23.70
N ALA A 741 42.59 44.83 24.71
CA ALA A 741 42.10 45.90 25.54
C ALA A 741 42.92 47.16 25.33
N SER A 742 42.27 48.29 25.09
CA SER A 742 42.90 49.61 25.08
C SER A 742 42.15 50.51 26.06
N TRP A 743 42.84 51.41 26.75
CA TRP A 743 42.17 52.33 27.67
C TRP A 743 42.78 53.72 27.63
N GLU A 744 41.90 54.70 27.80
CA GLU A 744 42.19 56.12 27.84
C GLU A 744 41.83 56.66 29.23
N GLY A 745 42.75 57.39 29.86
CA GLY A 745 42.59 57.90 31.22
C GLY A 745 43.90 58.52 31.73
N PRO A 746 44.06 58.71 33.06
CA PRO A 746 45.28 59.26 33.65
C PRO A 746 46.55 58.45 33.33
N ARG A 747 46.41 57.14 33.15
CA ARG A 747 47.46 56.24 32.65
C ARG A 747 46.88 55.43 31.48
N PRO A 748 47.01 55.89 30.23
CA PRO A 748 46.53 55.15 29.07
C PRO A 748 47.41 53.92 28.81
N GLY A 749 46.87 52.93 28.11
CA GLY A 749 47.62 51.75 27.75
C GLY A 749 46.84 50.79 26.87
N GLU A 750 47.53 49.73 26.46
CA GLU A 750 46.98 48.67 25.64
C GLU A 750 47.54 47.32 26.11
N ARG A 751 46.71 46.28 26.07
CA ARG A 751 47.07 44.93 26.48
C ARG A 751 46.26 43.89 25.72
N ARG A 752 46.95 42.97 25.05
CA ARG A 752 46.38 41.71 24.56
C ARG A 752 46.42 40.67 25.68
N ILE A 753 45.34 39.91 25.85
CA ILE A 753 45.27 38.82 26.81
C ILE A 753 44.69 37.57 26.15
N SER A 754 45.32 36.42 26.42
CA SER A 754 44.85 35.10 26.00
C SER A 754 44.05 34.40 27.10
N ARG A 755 43.29 33.36 26.76
CA ARG A 755 42.46 32.61 27.73
C ARG A 755 43.27 32.10 28.93
N PRO A 756 44.45 31.47 28.76
CA PRO A 756 45.22 30.98 29.88
C PRO A 756 45.69 32.10 30.80
N GLN A 757 46.10 33.24 30.25
CA GLN A 757 46.51 34.42 31.02
C GLN A 757 45.34 35.02 31.80
N TYR A 758 44.19 35.18 31.15
CA TYR A 758 42.96 35.69 31.78
C TYR A 758 42.50 34.80 32.94
N ALA A 759 42.56 33.47 32.77
CA ALA A 759 42.22 32.53 33.83
C ALA A 759 43.24 32.55 34.99
N ALA A 760 44.54 32.62 34.69
CA ALA A 760 45.59 32.67 35.70
C ALA A 760 45.54 33.96 36.54
N GLU A 761 45.14 35.07 35.92
CA GLU A 761 44.98 36.35 36.60
C GLU A 761 43.58 36.48 37.26
N GLY A 762 42.60 35.65 36.91
CA GLY A 762 41.22 35.78 37.41
C GLY A 762 40.51 37.03 36.87
N GLY A 763 40.83 37.41 35.64
CA GLY A 763 40.37 38.64 34.97
C GLY A 763 41.52 39.43 34.35
N LEU A 764 41.19 40.51 33.63
CA LEU A 764 42.19 41.44 33.09
C LEU A 764 42.43 42.59 34.08
N ARG A 765 43.64 42.66 34.66
CA ARG A 765 44.05 43.83 35.46
C ARG A 765 44.76 44.86 34.60
N ILE A 766 44.30 46.11 34.68
CA ILE A 766 44.90 47.27 34.02
C ILE A 766 45.20 48.38 35.04
N ALA A 767 46.36 49.01 34.91
CA ALA A 767 46.74 50.15 35.74
C ALA A 767 46.28 51.44 35.05
N THR A 768 45.25 52.09 35.59
CA THR A 768 44.59 53.24 34.95
C THR A 768 44.91 54.58 35.62
N GLY A 769 45.49 54.54 36.83
CA GLY A 769 45.48 55.68 37.74
C GLY A 769 44.11 55.88 38.40
N THR A 770 43.97 56.91 39.24
CA THR A 770 42.80 57.10 40.11
C THR A 770 41.65 57.89 39.49
N GLY A 771 41.83 58.47 38.30
CA GLY A 771 40.79 59.22 37.59
C GLY A 771 39.86 58.34 36.74
N ARG A 772 38.82 58.97 36.16
CA ARG A 772 37.90 58.30 35.22
C ARG A 772 38.68 57.72 34.03
N THR A 773 38.31 56.52 33.61
CA THR A 773 38.97 55.77 32.55
C THR A 773 37.95 55.16 31.62
N ARG A 774 38.16 55.32 30.30
CA ARG A 774 37.40 54.65 29.25
C ARG A 774 38.20 53.44 28.76
N VAL A 775 37.62 52.25 28.84
CA VAL A 775 38.23 51.01 28.33
C VAL A 775 37.48 50.55 27.09
N ARG A 776 38.20 50.19 26.04
CA ARG A 776 37.67 49.56 24.82
C ARG A 776 38.22 48.15 24.72
N LEU A 777 37.33 47.19 24.50
CA LEU A 777 37.67 45.77 24.37
C LEU A 777 37.21 45.24 23.01
N GLN A 778 38.05 44.46 22.36
CA GLN A 778 37.73 43.77 21.10
C GLN A 778 38.24 42.34 21.15
N THR A 779 37.53 41.42 20.49
CA THR A 779 38.09 40.10 20.23
C THR A 779 38.88 40.13 18.93
N VAL A 780 40.00 39.41 18.93
CA VAL A 780 40.90 39.26 17.79
C VAL A 780 41.27 37.78 17.65
N PRO A 781 41.58 37.27 16.45
CA PRO A 781 42.04 35.91 16.28
C PRO A 781 43.29 35.63 17.12
N ALA A 782 43.32 34.48 17.80
CA ALA A 782 44.48 34.03 18.58
C ALA A 782 45.72 33.78 17.70
N SER A 783 45.50 33.47 16.42
CA SER A 783 46.54 33.23 15.40
C SER A 783 46.05 33.68 14.02
N GLY A 784 46.92 34.33 13.24
CA GLY A 784 46.62 34.83 11.89
C GLY A 784 47.50 36.03 11.51
N GLU A 785 47.76 36.22 10.21
CA GLU A 785 48.50 37.38 9.68
C GLU A 785 47.58 38.59 9.40
N GLU A 786 46.29 38.36 9.14
CA GLU A 786 45.29 39.42 8.96
C GLU A 786 44.62 39.83 10.29
N ILE A 787 44.45 41.14 10.49
CA ILE A 787 43.89 41.71 11.72
C ILE A 787 42.39 41.89 11.54
N TRP A 788 41.60 40.85 11.79
CA TRP A 788 40.15 40.99 12.01
C TRP A 788 39.88 41.32 13.47
N SER A 789 38.92 42.19 13.74
CA SER A 789 38.52 42.57 15.10
C SER A 789 37.01 42.66 15.21
N SER A 790 36.47 42.30 16.37
CA SER A 790 35.04 42.57 16.67
C SER A 790 34.77 44.07 16.76
N PRO A 791 33.51 44.51 16.72
CA PRO A 791 33.13 45.83 17.21
C PRO A 791 33.65 46.07 18.64
N GLU A 792 33.94 47.33 18.98
CA GLU A 792 34.39 47.73 20.31
C GLU A 792 33.28 47.56 21.36
N THR A 793 33.61 46.89 22.46
CA THR A 793 32.84 46.96 23.71
C THR A 793 33.50 47.99 24.62
N VAL A 794 32.79 49.10 24.85
CA VAL A 794 33.28 50.24 25.64
C VAL A 794 32.74 50.16 27.06
N VAL A 795 33.62 50.30 28.05
CA VAL A 795 33.31 50.34 29.48
C VAL A 795 33.86 51.64 30.07
N GLU A 796 32.98 52.42 30.70
CA GLU A 796 33.35 53.62 31.45
C GLU A 796 33.57 53.25 32.92
N VAL A 797 34.72 53.61 33.45
CA VAL A 797 35.10 53.35 34.85
C VAL A 797 35.28 54.69 35.56
N ASP A 798 34.44 54.97 36.55
CA ASP A 798 34.56 56.18 37.37
C ASP A 798 35.88 56.26 38.12
N GLY A 799 36.23 57.44 38.64
CA GLY A 799 37.43 57.63 39.45
C GLY A 799 37.38 56.90 40.80
N ALA A 800 38.54 56.70 41.42
CA ALA A 800 38.63 56.21 42.79
C ALA A 800 38.07 57.25 43.76
N ALA A 801 37.33 56.79 44.77
CA ALA A 801 36.87 57.65 45.86
C ALA A 801 38.06 58.30 46.59
N PRO A 802 38.04 59.62 46.85
CA PRO A 802 39.04 60.31 47.68
C PRO A 802 39.34 59.59 48.98
N GLY A 803 40.64 59.52 49.31
CA GLY A 803 41.10 59.10 50.63
C GLY A 803 41.04 60.24 51.64
N VAL A 804 40.23 60.10 52.69
CA VAL A 804 40.17 61.02 53.82
C VAL A 804 40.99 60.42 54.96
N ARG A 805 42.16 60.97 55.24
CA ARG A 805 43.00 60.56 56.37
C ARG A 805 42.50 61.22 57.64
N TYR A 806 42.62 60.56 58.78
CA TYR A 806 42.37 61.22 60.05
C TYR A 806 43.38 60.84 61.11
N THR A 807 43.55 61.72 62.10
CA THR A 807 44.42 61.53 63.26
C THR A 807 43.61 61.72 64.54
N THR A 808 43.99 61.04 65.61
CA THR A 808 43.34 61.12 66.92
C THR A 808 44.21 61.88 67.93
N SER A 809 43.57 62.71 68.75
CA SER A 809 44.19 63.41 69.87
C SER A 809 43.35 63.22 71.14
N TRP A 810 43.96 62.61 72.16
CA TRP A 810 43.27 62.18 73.38
C TRP A 810 43.30 63.25 74.48
N HIS A 811 42.13 63.60 75.03
CA HIS A 811 42.01 64.54 76.15
C HIS A 811 42.26 63.82 77.48
N LYS A 812 43.54 63.68 77.84
CA LYS A 812 43.99 62.94 79.04
C LYS A 812 43.52 63.60 80.33
N ARG A 813 43.15 62.79 81.32
CA ARG A 813 42.81 63.21 82.69
C ARG A 813 43.79 62.58 83.67
N LEU A 814 44.23 63.32 84.69
CA LEU A 814 45.21 62.84 85.67
C LEU A 814 44.64 61.60 86.39
N LEU A 815 45.32 60.45 86.26
CA LEU A 815 44.97 59.15 86.84
C LEU A 815 43.62 58.52 86.37
N ARG A 816 43.03 58.97 85.26
CA ARG A 816 41.80 58.38 84.68
C ARG A 816 41.89 58.22 83.16
N PRO A 817 41.13 57.29 82.54
CA PRO A 817 41.03 57.20 81.08
C PRO A 817 40.60 58.55 80.46
N PRO A 818 40.99 58.84 79.20
CA PRO A 818 40.63 60.08 78.51
C PRO A 818 39.11 60.29 78.50
N GLY A 819 38.68 61.52 78.75
CA GLY A 819 37.24 61.86 78.78
C GLY A 819 36.64 62.13 77.41
N ALA A 820 37.48 62.50 76.44
CA ALA A 820 37.11 62.81 75.07
C ALA A 820 38.30 62.51 74.12
N VAL A 821 38.00 62.37 72.84
CA VAL A 821 39.01 62.29 71.77
C VAL A 821 38.60 63.20 70.61
N THR A 822 39.56 63.94 70.08
CA THR A 822 39.39 64.74 68.85
C THR A 822 39.94 63.96 67.67
N LEU A 823 39.11 63.74 66.66
CA LEU A 823 39.49 63.18 65.36
C LEU A 823 39.63 64.35 64.38
N THR A 824 40.82 64.55 63.84
CA THR A 824 41.08 65.56 62.80
C THR A 824 41.22 64.87 61.46
N PHE A 825 40.31 65.17 60.54
CA PHE A 825 40.21 64.62 59.19
C PHE A 825 40.84 65.58 58.19
N ALA A 826 41.52 65.04 57.17
CA ALA A 826 42.16 65.76 56.10
C ALA A 826 41.97 65.03 54.78
N CYS A 827 41.68 65.78 53.72
CA CYS A 827 41.56 65.25 52.37
C CYS A 827 42.10 66.26 51.35
N GLU A 828 42.95 65.82 50.44
CA GLU A 828 43.55 66.69 49.41
C GLU A 828 42.50 67.27 48.46
N GLU A 829 41.41 66.53 48.21
CA GLU A 829 40.33 66.88 47.27
C GLU A 829 39.31 67.87 47.87
N ARG A 830 39.44 68.20 49.16
CA ARG A 830 38.64 69.21 49.89
C ARG A 830 37.12 69.13 49.67
N PRO A 831 36.49 67.96 49.88
CA PRO A 831 35.04 67.82 49.72
C PRO A 831 34.29 68.64 50.78
N SER A 832 33.18 69.28 50.38
CA SER A 832 32.37 70.10 51.30
C SER A 832 31.44 69.29 52.21
N ALA A 833 31.31 67.97 51.98
CA ALA A 833 30.45 67.10 52.78
C ALA A 833 30.99 65.67 52.82
N VAL A 834 31.51 65.25 53.98
CA VAL A 834 31.98 63.89 54.24
C VAL A 834 31.25 63.33 55.45
N PRO A 835 30.20 62.52 55.24
CA PRO A 835 29.46 61.90 56.34
C PRO A 835 30.29 60.76 56.97
N VAL A 836 30.59 60.91 58.26
CA VAL A 836 31.37 59.97 59.05
C VAL A 836 30.59 59.53 60.29
N VAL A 837 30.89 58.31 60.75
CA VAL A 837 30.41 57.78 62.02
C VAL A 837 31.59 57.34 62.87
N VAL A 838 31.66 57.84 64.10
CA VAL A 838 32.71 57.49 65.07
C VAL A 838 32.16 56.46 66.03
N VAL A 839 32.82 55.31 66.11
CA VAL A 839 32.37 54.17 66.90
C VAL A 839 33.36 53.89 68.01
N GLY A 840 32.85 53.74 69.23
CA GLY A 840 33.56 53.32 70.42
C GLY A 840 33.24 51.87 70.76
N GLN A 841 34.25 51.06 71.07
CA GLN A 841 34.05 49.67 71.50
C GLN A 841 34.89 49.36 72.74
N ALA A 842 34.25 48.87 73.80
CA ALA A 842 34.92 48.43 75.02
C ALA A 842 35.61 47.07 74.83
N GLY A 843 36.74 46.86 75.51
CA GLY A 843 37.51 45.63 75.47
C GLY A 843 38.75 45.70 74.58
N GLN A 844 39.30 44.53 74.23
CA GLN A 844 40.57 44.41 73.51
C GLN A 844 40.42 44.39 71.97
N ILE A 845 39.20 44.32 71.44
CA ILE A 845 38.93 44.19 70.01
C ILE A 845 38.53 45.55 69.43
N MET A 846 39.22 45.96 68.36
CA MET A 846 38.93 47.18 67.61
C MET A 846 37.68 46.98 66.73
N PRO A 847 36.77 47.97 66.61
CA PRO A 847 35.60 47.86 65.74
C PRO A 847 36.02 47.70 64.27
N TYR A 848 35.41 46.73 63.59
CA TYR A 848 35.69 46.43 62.18
C TYR A 848 34.64 46.99 61.21
N ALA A 849 33.46 47.36 61.72
CA ALA A 849 32.40 48.01 60.97
C ALA A 849 31.67 49.06 61.84
N LYS A 850 30.86 49.90 61.19
CA LYS A 850 30.13 51.02 61.83
C LYS A 850 29.10 50.57 62.89
N ASP A 851 28.73 49.30 62.88
CA ASP A 851 27.76 48.66 63.76
C ASP A 851 28.41 47.75 64.83
N SER A 852 29.74 47.64 64.86
CA SER A 852 30.48 46.73 65.77
C SER A 852 30.56 47.23 67.23
N GLY A 853 30.10 48.44 67.51
CA GLY A 853 30.22 49.07 68.83
C GLY A 853 29.18 50.16 69.06
N VAL A 854 29.42 51.01 70.05
CA VAL A 854 28.55 52.15 70.38
C VAL A 854 28.89 53.33 69.47
N VAL A 855 27.91 53.87 68.77
CA VAL A 855 28.07 55.11 67.99
C VAL A 855 28.28 56.28 68.96
N LEU A 856 29.45 56.91 68.89
CA LEU A 856 29.83 58.05 69.72
C LEU A 856 29.47 59.39 69.06
N ALA A 857 29.54 59.44 67.74
CA ALA A 857 29.08 60.58 66.95
C ALA A 857 28.77 60.16 65.52
N GLU A 858 27.84 60.87 64.90
CA GLU A 858 27.48 60.75 63.49
C GLU A 858 27.38 62.17 62.94
N GLU A 859 28.26 62.51 62.02
CA GLU A 859 28.44 63.90 61.59
C GLU A 859 28.82 64.00 60.11
N THR A 860 28.43 65.10 59.47
CA THR A 860 28.89 65.43 58.12
C THR A 860 29.96 66.51 58.19
N LEU A 861 31.18 66.15 57.84
CA LEU A 861 32.34 67.04 57.91
C LEU A 861 32.43 67.90 56.64
N ASP A 862 32.65 69.20 56.81
CA ASP A 862 33.05 70.09 55.71
C ASP A 862 34.58 70.19 55.66
N LEU A 863 35.18 69.59 54.63
CA LEU A 863 36.62 69.62 54.38
C LEU A 863 37.01 70.63 53.28
N SER A 864 36.13 71.57 52.91
CA SER A 864 36.41 72.61 51.90
C SER A 864 37.68 73.44 52.19
N THR A 865 38.02 73.60 53.47
CA THR A 865 39.24 74.28 53.95
C THR A 865 40.46 73.36 54.05
N GLY A 866 40.30 72.06 53.77
CA GLY A 866 41.33 71.03 53.78
C GLY A 866 41.34 70.13 55.01
N THR A 867 40.81 70.59 56.15
CA THR A 867 40.74 69.82 57.40
C THR A 867 39.49 70.12 58.21
N ALA A 868 38.94 69.12 58.91
CA ALA A 868 37.85 69.28 59.87
C ALA A 868 38.15 68.47 61.13
N SER A 869 37.71 68.93 62.30
CA SER A 869 37.90 68.20 63.56
C SER A 869 36.57 67.92 64.24
N LEU A 870 36.43 66.70 64.76
CA LEU A 870 35.26 66.23 65.49
C LEU A 870 35.72 65.73 66.86
N THR A 871 35.20 66.32 67.95
CA THR A 871 35.49 65.86 69.32
C THR A 871 34.32 65.06 69.84
N VAL A 872 34.60 63.84 70.30
CA VAL A 872 33.59 62.93 70.84
C VAL A 872 33.86 62.63 72.31
N GLU A 873 32.80 62.62 73.11
CA GLU A 873 32.85 62.30 74.54
C GLU A 873 32.85 60.79 74.78
N LEU A 874 33.71 60.30 75.67
CA LEU A 874 33.99 58.88 75.87
C LEU A 874 33.29 58.35 77.13
N ARG A 875 31.96 58.46 77.17
CA ARG A 875 31.17 58.05 78.34
C ARG A 875 30.81 56.57 78.26
N GLY A 876 30.97 55.85 79.37
CA GLY A 876 30.50 54.46 79.50
C GLY A 876 31.38 53.41 78.82
N LEU A 877 32.54 53.80 78.28
CA LEU A 877 33.55 52.87 77.78
C LEU A 877 34.45 52.46 78.97
N GLY A 878 34.64 51.16 79.17
CA GLY A 878 35.39 50.60 80.29
C GLY A 878 36.89 50.99 80.31
N PRO A 879 37.72 50.36 81.15
CA PRO A 879 39.13 50.75 81.32
C PRO A 879 40.02 50.51 80.09
N ALA A 880 39.57 49.70 79.13
CA ALA A 880 40.22 49.50 77.83
C ALA A 880 39.16 49.59 76.73
N PHE A 881 39.42 50.39 75.70
CA PHE A 881 38.48 50.64 74.61
C PHE A 881 39.17 51.20 73.35
N TRP A 882 38.45 51.12 72.24
CA TRP A 882 38.87 51.60 70.92
C TRP A 882 37.90 52.64 70.40
N VAL A 883 38.41 53.60 69.63
CA VAL A 883 37.62 54.58 68.89
C VAL A 883 38.08 54.58 67.43
N ARG A 884 37.16 54.37 66.49
CA ARG A 884 37.47 54.35 65.04
C ARG A 884 36.38 55.07 64.26
N ALA A 885 36.76 55.79 63.21
CA ALA A 885 35.82 56.41 62.29
C ALA A 885 35.53 55.53 61.08
N PHE A 886 34.29 55.55 60.59
CA PHE A 886 33.86 54.89 59.36
C PHE A 886 33.18 55.91 58.44
N SER A 887 33.37 55.75 57.12
CA SER A 887 32.62 56.52 56.13
C SER A 887 31.18 55.99 56.04
N GLN A 888 30.21 56.88 55.98
CA GLN A 888 28.84 56.48 55.68
C GLN A 888 28.60 56.24 54.18
N ARG A 889 29.44 56.84 53.33
CA ARG A 889 29.40 56.73 51.88
C ARG A 889 30.76 56.29 51.34
N PRO A 890 31.13 55.01 51.55
CA PRO A 890 32.46 54.50 51.18
C PRO A 890 32.76 54.55 49.68
N SER A 891 31.74 54.64 48.83
CA SER A 891 31.87 54.85 47.37
C SER A 891 32.17 56.30 46.97
N GLU A 892 31.89 57.28 47.84
CA GLU A 892 32.17 58.70 47.61
C GLU A 892 33.47 59.11 48.31
N HIS A 893 33.69 58.63 49.54
CA HIS A 893 34.87 58.94 50.34
C HIS A 893 35.32 57.72 51.15
N ARG A 894 36.60 57.37 51.06
CA ARG A 894 37.20 56.29 51.85
C ARG A 894 37.96 56.87 53.04
N LEU A 895 37.63 56.47 54.27
CA LEU A 895 38.44 56.83 55.43
C LEU A 895 39.72 55.97 55.48
N ILE A 896 40.83 56.62 55.80
CA ILE A 896 42.13 56.00 56.01
C ILE A 896 42.48 56.14 57.48
N ASP A 897 42.56 55.00 58.17
CA ASP A 897 42.87 54.96 59.59
C ASP A 897 44.29 55.44 59.90
N PRO A 898 44.50 56.13 61.02
CA PRO A 898 45.83 56.35 61.59
C PRO A 898 46.43 55.02 62.11
N PRO A 899 47.72 55.01 62.51
CA PRO A 899 48.33 53.84 63.14
C PRO A 899 47.44 53.29 64.27
N THR A 900 47.26 51.96 64.31
CA THR A 900 46.30 51.29 65.21
C THR A 900 46.46 51.70 66.67
N ARG A 901 47.68 51.95 67.15
CA ARG A 901 47.93 52.39 68.54
C ARG A 901 47.25 53.73 68.88
N ASP A 902 47.05 54.59 67.90
CA ASP A 902 46.49 55.93 68.09
C ASP A 902 44.95 55.86 68.23
N LEU A 903 44.33 54.74 67.83
CA LEU A 903 42.90 54.46 67.96
C LEU A 903 42.51 53.84 69.31
N ARG A 904 43.48 53.50 70.16
CA ARG A 904 43.25 52.90 71.49
C ARG A 904 43.24 53.99 72.57
N GLY A 905 42.18 54.00 73.39
CA GLY A 905 41.95 55.05 74.40
C GLY A 905 42.57 54.81 75.78
N ALA A 906 43.14 53.62 76.03
CA ALA A 906 43.85 53.27 77.25
C ALA A 906 44.78 52.07 77.04
#